data_AF-A0A955CCB6-F1
#
_entry.id   AF-A0A955CCB6-F1
#
_cell.length_a   1.000
_cell.length_b   1.000
_cell.length_c   1.000
_cell.angle_alpha   90.00
_cell.angle_beta   90.00
_cell.angle_gamma   90.00
#
_symmetry.space_group_name_H-M   'P 1'
#
loop_
_entity.id
_entity.type
_entity.pdbx_description
1 polymer ?
#
loop_
_entity_poly.entity_id
_entity_poly.type
_entity_poly.pdbx_seq_one_letter_code
_entity_poly.pdbx_strand_id
1 'polypeptide(L)'
;LLSISARPRDILQSRTDGLQAEQFAVDSLATQILSLQFSTNALKLDSTYQTRTATSSDRTALTVKIPAGKTPQTGKFQVTPARKASAQQLVSNRFDAVDGDLGEGTLSFRVGGFINKGVSLDSLNHGAGVTRGSIKITDRAGESAVIDLSLALTVDDVLETINETSSISVTASVQGDRFVLEDASGGSGSLSVQEVGGGSTAADLGLAGLSVTQDVGTGLDVFSLHEGTRLSSLNNGAGVFFSKAGVDDLDITLADGTNAGIDLSAARTLGDVIDAIEGDEALSGKITARIAADGNRLELVDLTTGSTTFEVAAGAGGTAAADLGLVGAGVAGTLTGTRLVAGLNDTLLSQLNGGAGVGALGTLNIVDRAGGDAQVDLSGAETLGDVVQLINDASGVQVAASINKARNGIVITDASGGGDDLVVENADASETAEALRIAVAAQVGSVDSGSLKLQTTSLATRLATLSGQTTFRLGDLRITDANGTTKIADLNAAGAEAETVGDVIDAINDLGLDVEARLNDAGDGILLVSTADPEATGELTVQDVSGNVAETLNLTRAATTIQIEDVDTQVIDGTSTYAVDLAEIGQGAAAEDTLLSSLKGGAGIDRGDVVITDSTGTASFALDLNGSDSGVSTVGQLIDLINSRAAASGVGVTARVNTSGTGIELEDTAGGAGLLTVRDVNGTSAADLKLAGEAKEANGKQTINGANLFAATSAASHGIEALAARINELDAGVTASTIFDGIGYRLSLNVDETGSANELLLDGALAGLSFTEVTKAQDALLAYGGLTAADGVLVSSPTDEFNEVLGGVDITVAQASSSPVTITVASDDKPLVNKVQDLVDSYNAIRESL
;
A
#
# COMPACT_ATOMS: atom_id res chain seq x y z
N LEU A 1 -35.04 71.38 -45.36
CA LEU A 1 -34.04 71.87 -44.39
C LEU A 1 -33.44 70.71 -43.59
N LEU A 2 -34.24 69.91 -42.88
CA LEU A 2 -33.78 68.70 -42.16
C LEU A 2 -33.00 67.67 -43.02
N SER A 3 -33.41 67.44 -44.27
CA SER A 3 -32.71 66.52 -45.19
C SER A 3 -31.35 67.05 -45.69
N ILE A 4 -31.17 68.38 -45.73
CA ILE A 4 -29.91 69.00 -46.15
C ILE A 4 -28.91 69.01 -44.98
N SER A 5 -29.41 69.22 -43.74
CA SER A 5 -28.60 69.13 -42.52
C SER A 5 -28.18 67.70 -42.15
N ALA A 6 -28.86 66.66 -42.66
CA ALA A 6 -28.51 65.26 -42.43
C ALA A 6 -27.37 64.74 -43.33
N ARG A 7 -27.05 65.44 -44.42
CA ARG A 7 -26.10 65.01 -45.45
C ARG A 7 -24.67 64.68 -44.93
N PRO A 8 -24.07 65.45 -44.00
CA PRO A 8 -22.76 65.11 -43.44
C PRO A 8 -22.80 63.83 -42.59
N ARG A 9 -23.88 63.60 -41.84
CA ARG A 9 -24.11 62.38 -41.07
C ARG A 9 -24.23 61.18 -42.00
N ASP A 10 -25.01 61.29 -43.08
CA ASP A 10 -25.21 60.18 -44.03
C ASP A 10 -23.90 59.84 -44.78
N ILE A 11 -23.05 60.83 -45.07
CA ILE A 11 -21.69 60.61 -45.62
C ILE A 11 -20.78 59.91 -44.62
N LEU A 12 -20.82 60.32 -43.34
CA LEU A 12 -20.06 59.67 -42.27
C LEU A 12 -20.54 58.24 -42.06
N GLN A 13 -21.86 58.01 -42.05
CA GLN A 13 -22.45 56.68 -41.94
C GLN A 13 -22.02 55.79 -43.11
N SER A 14 -22.13 56.26 -44.35
CA SER A 14 -21.66 55.50 -45.52
C SER A 14 -20.16 55.20 -45.48
N ARG A 15 -19.33 56.12 -44.95
CA ARG A 15 -17.91 55.86 -44.72
C ARG A 15 -17.67 54.84 -43.62
N THR A 16 -18.39 54.92 -42.51
CA THR A 16 -18.32 53.97 -41.40
C THR A 16 -18.73 52.58 -41.87
N ASP A 17 -19.84 52.47 -42.61
CA ASP A 17 -20.32 51.19 -43.17
C ASP A 17 -19.28 50.61 -44.15
N GLY A 18 -18.65 51.45 -44.97
CA GLY A 18 -17.55 51.04 -45.86
C GLY A 18 -16.32 50.54 -45.10
N LEU A 19 -15.87 51.28 -44.06
CA LEU A 19 -14.75 50.87 -43.21
C LEU A 19 -15.06 49.61 -42.39
N GLN A 20 -16.29 49.42 -41.95
CA GLN A 20 -16.74 48.19 -41.28
C GLN A 20 -16.75 46.99 -42.24
N ALA A 21 -17.16 47.19 -43.50
CA ALA A 21 -17.08 46.14 -44.52
C ALA A 21 -15.62 45.79 -44.84
N GLU A 22 -14.72 46.78 -44.94
CA GLU A 22 -13.28 46.56 -45.11
C GLU A 22 -12.68 45.81 -43.91
N GLN A 23 -13.03 46.22 -42.68
CA GLN A 23 -12.59 45.55 -41.46
C GLN A 23 -13.03 44.08 -41.44
N PHE A 24 -14.31 43.80 -41.72
CA PHE A 24 -14.83 42.44 -41.77
C PHE A 24 -14.12 41.58 -42.83
N ALA A 25 -13.83 42.16 -44.01
CA ALA A 25 -13.08 41.47 -45.06
C ALA A 25 -11.65 41.14 -44.63
N VAL A 26 -10.96 42.06 -43.94
CA VAL A 26 -9.61 41.85 -43.40
C VAL A 26 -9.60 40.81 -42.29
N ASP A 27 -10.56 40.85 -41.37
CA ASP A 27 -10.67 39.88 -40.27
C ASP A 27 -10.96 38.46 -40.80
N SER A 28 -11.83 38.36 -41.81
CA SER A 28 -12.12 37.10 -42.52
C SER A 28 -10.87 36.55 -43.22
N LEU A 29 -10.16 37.40 -43.98
CA LEU A 29 -8.92 37.01 -44.66
C LEU A 29 -7.84 36.60 -43.65
N ALA A 30 -7.68 37.33 -42.54
CA ALA A 30 -6.73 36.99 -41.49
C ALA A 30 -7.02 35.61 -40.88
N THR A 31 -8.29 35.31 -40.61
CA THR A 31 -8.72 34.00 -40.09
C THR A 31 -8.42 32.87 -41.06
N GLN A 32 -8.68 33.08 -42.36
CA GLN A 32 -8.39 32.09 -43.40
C GLN A 32 -6.88 31.88 -43.60
N ILE A 33 -6.08 32.95 -43.54
CA ILE A 33 -4.60 32.86 -43.58
C ILE A 33 -4.08 32.08 -42.36
N LEU A 34 -4.64 32.30 -41.18
CA LEU A 34 -4.28 31.52 -39.98
C LEU A 34 -4.62 30.04 -40.16
N SER A 35 -5.79 29.70 -40.71
CA SER A 35 -6.15 28.31 -41.03
C SER A 35 -5.17 27.67 -42.02
N LEU A 36 -4.79 28.41 -43.07
CA LEU A 36 -3.77 27.96 -44.02
C LEU A 36 -2.41 27.76 -43.33
N GLN A 37 -2.02 28.65 -42.42
CA GLN A 37 -0.78 28.54 -41.67
C GLN A 37 -0.78 27.29 -40.78
N PHE A 38 -1.88 27.00 -40.07
CA PHE A 38 -2.01 25.81 -39.21
C PHE A 38 -1.97 24.51 -40.03
N SER A 39 -2.71 24.42 -41.13
CA SER A 39 -2.69 23.24 -42.02
C SER A 39 -1.31 23.03 -42.65
N THR A 40 -0.62 24.09 -43.05
CA THR A 40 0.75 24.02 -43.57
C THR A 40 1.75 23.58 -42.50
N ASN A 41 1.61 24.09 -41.27
CA ASN A 41 2.49 23.70 -40.16
C ASN A 41 2.28 22.24 -39.75
N ALA A 42 1.05 21.72 -39.80
CA ALA A 42 0.78 20.32 -39.53
C ALA A 42 1.51 19.38 -40.52
N LEU A 43 1.65 19.78 -41.79
CA LEU A 43 2.40 19.02 -42.79
C LEU A 43 3.94 19.14 -42.63
N LYS A 44 4.45 20.07 -41.82
CA LYS A 44 5.89 20.14 -41.52
C LYS A 44 6.34 19.19 -40.42
N LEU A 45 5.41 18.60 -39.68
CA LEU A 45 5.72 17.70 -38.58
C LEU A 45 6.09 16.32 -39.12
N ASP A 46 7.26 15.80 -38.74
CA ASP A 46 7.71 14.44 -39.14
C ASP A 46 6.72 13.36 -38.68
N SER A 47 6.04 13.57 -37.55
CA SER A 47 5.03 12.67 -37.00
C SER A 47 3.84 12.46 -37.95
N THR A 48 3.51 13.45 -38.80
CA THR A 48 2.45 13.33 -39.81
C THR A 48 2.75 12.24 -40.85
N TYR A 49 4.03 11.93 -41.08
CA TYR A 49 4.49 10.93 -42.05
C TYR A 49 4.81 9.57 -41.43
N GLN A 50 4.80 9.50 -40.10
CA GLN A 50 5.18 8.31 -39.34
C GLN A 50 3.99 7.68 -38.62
N THR A 51 2.76 8.06 -39.00
CA THR A 51 1.52 7.55 -38.43
C THR A 51 1.40 6.04 -38.63
N ARG A 52 1.03 5.35 -37.56
CA ARG A 52 0.87 3.91 -37.50
C ARG A 52 -0.56 3.55 -37.13
N THR A 53 -1.00 2.38 -37.57
CA THR A 53 -2.21 1.73 -37.08
C THR A 53 -1.87 0.33 -36.60
N ALA A 54 -2.50 -0.12 -35.52
CA ALA A 54 -2.39 -1.47 -34.99
C ALA A 54 -3.77 -2.15 -35.03
N THR A 55 -3.81 -3.41 -35.45
CA THR A 55 -5.04 -4.22 -35.48
C THR A 55 -4.82 -5.61 -34.92
N SER A 56 -5.75 -6.09 -34.10
CA SER A 56 -5.82 -7.48 -33.65
C SER A 56 -6.61 -8.35 -34.63
N SER A 57 -6.16 -9.59 -34.87
CA SER A 57 -6.91 -10.59 -35.62
C SER A 57 -8.13 -11.13 -34.87
N ASP A 58 -8.14 -11.02 -33.54
CA ASP A 58 -9.25 -11.38 -32.67
C ASP A 58 -9.46 -10.30 -31.59
N ARG A 59 -10.43 -9.40 -31.85
CA ARG A 59 -10.77 -8.30 -30.94
C ARG A 59 -11.60 -8.75 -29.73
N THR A 60 -12.07 -10.00 -29.70
CA THR A 60 -12.77 -10.56 -28.55
C THR A 60 -11.79 -11.07 -27.50
N ALA A 61 -10.63 -11.57 -27.93
CA ALA A 61 -9.54 -11.99 -27.05
C ALA A 61 -8.67 -10.81 -26.58
N LEU A 62 -8.24 -9.93 -27.49
CA LEU A 62 -7.44 -8.75 -27.12
C LEU A 62 -7.64 -7.56 -28.06
N THR A 63 -7.49 -6.36 -27.52
CA THR A 63 -7.47 -5.12 -28.28
C THR A 63 -6.09 -4.47 -28.22
N VAL A 64 -5.81 -3.57 -29.17
CA VAL A 64 -4.51 -2.89 -29.28
C VAL A 64 -4.71 -1.41 -29.54
N LYS A 65 -3.84 -0.59 -28.94
CA LYS A 65 -3.82 0.86 -29.10
C LYS A 65 -2.38 1.33 -29.27
N ILE A 66 -2.18 2.39 -30.03
CA ILE A 66 -0.88 3.06 -30.14
C ILE A 66 -0.99 4.34 -29.28
N PRO A 67 -0.20 4.49 -28.21
CA PRO A 67 -0.16 5.73 -27.43
C PRO A 67 0.17 6.94 -28.30
N ALA A 68 -0.29 8.11 -27.89
CA ALA A 68 0.01 9.35 -28.60
C ALA A 68 1.53 9.58 -28.69
N GLY A 69 2.02 9.95 -29.88
CA GLY A 69 3.44 10.25 -30.10
C GLY A 69 4.35 9.03 -30.27
N LYS A 70 3.84 7.80 -30.13
CA LYS A 70 4.63 6.58 -30.38
C LYS A 70 4.56 6.18 -31.86
N THR A 71 5.67 5.68 -32.40
CA THR A 71 5.79 5.22 -33.79
C THR A 71 6.33 3.79 -33.83
N PRO A 72 5.50 2.79 -33.48
CA PRO A 72 5.94 1.40 -33.40
C PRO A 72 6.47 0.86 -34.74
N GLN A 73 7.28 -0.20 -34.66
CA GLN A 73 7.80 -0.90 -35.83
C GLN A 73 6.67 -1.62 -36.58
N THR A 74 6.65 -1.50 -37.91
CA THR A 74 5.66 -2.20 -38.73
C THR A 74 5.97 -3.69 -38.80
N GLY A 75 4.96 -4.53 -38.64
CA GLY A 75 5.15 -5.98 -38.61
C GLY A 75 3.90 -6.74 -38.20
N LYS A 76 4.03 -8.07 -38.16
CA LYS A 76 3.05 -8.97 -37.57
C LYS A 76 3.67 -9.62 -36.34
N PHE A 77 2.96 -9.56 -35.23
CA PHE A 77 3.40 -10.07 -33.94
C PHE A 77 2.36 -11.09 -33.46
N GLN A 78 2.81 -12.24 -32.95
CA GLN A 78 1.92 -13.26 -32.40
C GLN A 78 1.95 -13.18 -30.88
N VAL A 79 0.78 -13.10 -30.27
CA VAL A 79 0.63 -13.11 -28.82
C VAL A 79 -0.54 -14.01 -28.44
N THR A 80 -0.48 -14.65 -27.28
CA THR A 80 -1.55 -15.53 -26.79
C THR A 80 -1.97 -15.07 -25.39
N PRO A 81 -3.18 -14.49 -25.23
CA PRO A 81 -3.67 -14.10 -23.91
C PRO A 81 -4.02 -15.35 -23.11
N ALA A 82 -3.34 -15.60 -21.99
CA ALA A 82 -3.52 -16.80 -21.19
C ALA A 82 -4.58 -16.60 -20.09
N ARG A 83 -4.61 -15.42 -19.47
CA ARG A 83 -5.50 -15.12 -18.33
C ARG A 83 -5.72 -13.61 -18.18
N LYS A 84 -6.86 -13.22 -17.61
CA LYS A 84 -7.15 -11.84 -17.19
C LYS A 84 -6.67 -11.58 -15.76
N ALA A 85 -6.45 -10.32 -15.42
CA ALA A 85 -6.27 -9.95 -14.03
C ALA A 85 -7.60 -10.10 -13.28
N SER A 86 -7.54 -10.47 -12.00
CA SER A 86 -8.71 -10.42 -11.11
C SER A 86 -8.36 -9.82 -9.76
N ALA A 87 -9.33 -9.13 -9.18
CA ALA A 87 -9.29 -8.62 -7.83
C ALA A 87 -9.75 -9.72 -6.85
N GLN A 88 -9.22 -9.69 -5.64
CA GLN A 88 -9.58 -10.65 -4.63
C GLN A 88 -11.01 -10.42 -4.13
N GLN A 89 -11.74 -11.50 -3.92
CA GLN A 89 -13.04 -11.48 -3.24
C GLN A 89 -13.03 -12.46 -2.07
N LEU A 90 -13.34 -11.96 -0.89
CA LEU A 90 -13.43 -12.72 0.36
C LEU A 90 -14.86 -12.67 0.89
N VAL A 91 -15.35 -13.80 1.39
CA VAL A 91 -16.68 -13.89 2.01
C VAL A 91 -16.55 -14.50 3.40
N SER A 92 -17.15 -13.85 4.40
CA SER A 92 -17.13 -14.33 5.77
C SER A 92 -17.96 -15.61 5.93
N ASN A 93 -17.80 -16.29 7.07
CA ASN A 93 -18.77 -17.22 7.62
C ASN A 93 -20.15 -16.55 7.78
N ARG A 94 -21.19 -17.38 7.90
CA ARG A 94 -22.59 -16.93 8.03
C ARG A 94 -22.88 -16.41 9.44
N PHE A 95 -23.64 -15.32 9.49
CA PHE A 95 -24.28 -14.75 10.67
C PHE A 95 -25.81 -14.91 10.55
N ASP A 96 -26.49 -15.16 11.67
CA ASP A 96 -27.94 -15.36 11.66
C ASP A 96 -28.72 -14.05 11.44
N ALA A 97 -28.16 -12.93 11.90
CA ALA A 97 -28.74 -11.60 11.80
C ALA A 97 -27.71 -10.59 11.30
N VAL A 98 -28.17 -9.57 10.58
CA VAL A 98 -27.31 -8.52 10.03
C VAL A 98 -26.75 -7.61 11.13
N ASP A 99 -27.47 -7.50 12.24
CA ASP A 99 -27.18 -6.74 13.46
C ASP A 99 -26.69 -7.63 14.61
N GLY A 100 -26.31 -8.87 14.32
CA GLY A 100 -25.77 -9.80 15.31
C GLY A 100 -24.42 -9.33 15.88
N ASP A 101 -24.18 -9.62 17.15
CA ASP A 101 -22.92 -9.29 17.83
C ASP A 101 -21.72 -9.96 17.14
N LEU A 102 -20.65 -9.18 16.92
CA LEU A 102 -19.39 -9.65 16.32
C LEU A 102 -18.37 -10.09 17.38
N GLY A 103 -18.64 -9.82 18.65
CA GLY A 103 -17.71 -10.02 19.76
C GLY A 103 -16.71 -8.87 19.90
N GLU A 104 -15.73 -9.06 20.80
CA GLU A 104 -14.65 -8.12 21.05
C GLU A 104 -13.43 -8.40 20.15
N GLY A 105 -12.59 -7.38 19.97
CA GLY A 105 -11.28 -7.47 19.33
C GLY A 105 -11.17 -6.61 18.08
N THR A 106 -10.01 -6.62 17.45
CA THR A 106 -9.70 -5.73 16.32
C THR A 106 -9.61 -6.51 15.01
N LEU A 107 -10.34 -6.07 13.99
CA LEU A 107 -10.13 -6.50 12.61
C LEU A 107 -9.07 -5.59 11.97
N SER A 108 -7.89 -6.13 11.69
CA SER A 108 -6.83 -5.40 10.99
C SER A 108 -6.68 -5.92 9.57
N PHE A 109 -6.48 -5.03 8.61
CA PHE A 109 -6.32 -5.40 7.21
C PHE A 109 -5.45 -4.41 6.45
N ARG A 110 -4.75 -4.92 5.45
CA ARG A 110 -3.96 -4.13 4.50
C ARG A 110 -3.78 -4.89 3.20
N VAL A 111 -3.44 -4.19 2.13
CA VAL A 111 -3.04 -4.83 0.88
C VAL A 111 -1.59 -5.29 0.97
N GLY A 112 -1.34 -6.57 0.72
CA GLY A 112 -0.02 -7.19 0.72
C GLY A 112 0.64 -7.32 2.10
N GLY A 113 1.96 -7.46 2.08
CA GLY A 113 2.76 -7.52 3.31
C GLY A 113 2.73 -8.86 4.05
N PHE A 114 2.51 -9.94 3.31
CA PHE A 114 2.64 -11.32 3.77
C PHE A 114 4.09 -11.72 4.02
N ILE A 115 4.35 -12.46 5.09
CA ILE A 115 5.70 -12.93 5.48
C ILE A 115 6.16 -14.20 4.77
N ASN A 116 5.30 -14.81 3.95
CA ASN A 116 5.57 -16.02 3.20
C ASN A 116 5.16 -15.81 1.74
N LYS A 117 5.67 -14.75 1.13
CA LYS A 117 5.45 -14.48 -0.31
C LYS A 117 6.57 -15.13 -1.11
N GLY A 118 6.19 -15.91 -2.12
CA GLY A 118 7.13 -16.63 -2.96
C GLY A 118 7.87 -15.70 -3.92
N VAL A 119 9.17 -15.96 -4.12
CA VAL A 119 9.96 -15.22 -5.11
C VAL A 119 9.51 -15.54 -6.54
N SER A 120 9.81 -14.64 -7.48
CA SER A 120 9.59 -14.90 -8.91
C SER A 120 10.47 -16.04 -9.39
N LEU A 121 9.91 -16.97 -10.17
CA LEU A 121 10.66 -18.07 -10.78
C LEU A 121 11.72 -17.58 -11.77
N ASP A 122 11.61 -16.36 -12.28
CA ASP A 122 12.65 -15.77 -13.15
C ASP A 122 13.93 -15.39 -12.36
N SER A 123 13.83 -15.29 -11.03
CA SER A 123 14.97 -14.98 -10.15
C SER A 123 15.78 -16.22 -9.75
N LEU A 124 15.28 -17.42 -10.06
CA LEU A 124 15.96 -18.67 -9.73
C LEU A 124 17.15 -18.92 -10.67
N ASN A 125 18.02 -19.84 -10.27
CA ASN A 125 19.16 -20.31 -11.05
C ASN A 125 20.10 -19.15 -11.46
N HIS A 126 20.43 -18.27 -10.51
CA HIS A 126 21.24 -17.06 -10.71
C HIS A 126 20.62 -16.08 -11.74
N GLY A 127 19.28 -15.98 -11.73
CA GLY A 127 18.53 -15.13 -12.66
C GLY A 127 18.35 -15.71 -14.07
N ALA A 128 18.73 -16.98 -14.30
CA ALA A 128 18.40 -17.68 -15.54
C ALA A 128 16.91 -18.06 -15.62
N GLY A 129 16.25 -18.13 -14.47
CA GLY A 129 14.85 -18.45 -14.33
C GLY A 129 14.53 -19.95 -14.39
N VAL A 130 13.25 -20.26 -14.53
CA VAL A 130 12.72 -21.63 -14.69
C VAL A 130 12.08 -21.78 -16.05
N THR A 131 12.48 -22.82 -16.79
CA THR A 131 11.81 -23.19 -18.03
C THR A 131 10.39 -23.66 -17.70
N ARG A 132 9.37 -22.95 -18.21
CA ARG A 132 7.97 -23.30 -17.96
C ARG A 132 7.63 -24.64 -18.60
N GLY A 133 6.78 -25.44 -17.99
CA GLY A 133 6.49 -26.77 -18.54
C GLY A 133 5.73 -27.64 -17.57
N SER A 134 5.94 -28.94 -17.66
CA SER A 134 5.27 -29.89 -16.76
C SER A 134 6.27 -30.84 -16.14
N ILE A 135 5.98 -31.26 -14.91
CA ILE A 135 6.75 -32.28 -14.20
C ILE A 135 5.83 -33.44 -13.86
N LYS A 136 6.38 -34.64 -13.72
CA LYS A 136 5.63 -35.80 -13.24
C LYS A 136 6.10 -36.15 -11.85
N ILE A 137 5.16 -36.19 -10.90
CA ILE A 137 5.42 -36.63 -9.53
C ILE A 137 4.78 -38.00 -9.34
N THR A 138 5.51 -38.91 -8.71
CA THR A 138 5.06 -40.24 -8.32
C THR A 138 5.18 -40.38 -6.81
N ASP A 139 4.08 -40.70 -6.14
CA ASP A 139 4.02 -40.90 -4.70
C ASP A 139 4.54 -42.30 -4.31
N ARG A 140 4.73 -42.54 -3.01
CA ARG A 140 5.27 -43.81 -2.49
C ARG A 140 4.28 -44.96 -2.58
N ALA A 141 2.98 -44.69 -2.77
CA ALA A 141 1.97 -45.70 -3.09
C ALA A 141 2.04 -46.14 -4.57
N GLY A 142 2.75 -45.39 -5.41
CA GLY A 142 2.97 -45.65 -6.83
C GLY A 142 2.00 -44.92 -7.75
N GLU A 143 1.13 -44.06 -7.21
CA GLU A 143 0.27 -43.19 -8.00
C GLU A 143 1.11 -42.05 -8.61
N SER A 144 0.67 -41.50 -9.74
CA SER A 144 1.43 -40.44 -10.42
C SER A 144 0.53 -39.38 -11.02
N ALA A 145 1.01 -38.14 -10.96
CA ALA A 145 0.37 -37.00 -11.59
C ALA A 145 1.35 -36.24 -12.48
N VAL A 146 0.85 -35.70 -13.60
CA VAL A 146 1.56 -34.68 -14.39
C VAL A 146 1.07 -33.32 -13.92
N ILE A 147 1.98 -32.51 -13.41
CA ILE A 147 1.74 -31.17 -12.88
C ILE A 147 2.10 -30.17 -13.98
N ASP A 148 1.14 -29.34 -14.41
CA ASP A 148 1.35 -28.32 -15.43
C ASP A 148 1.72 -26.97 -14.79
N LEU A 149 2.97 -26.57 -14.94
CA LEU A 149 3.55 -25.32 -14.43
C LEU A 149 3.80 -24.31 -15.57
N SER A 150 3.17 -24.49 -16.74
CA SER A 150 3.38 -23.62 -17.90
C SER A 150 2.99 -22.16 -17.66
N LEU A 151 2.04 -21.93 -16.74
CA LEU A 151 1.53 -20.60 -16.37
C LEU A 151 1.96 -20.13 -14.98
N ALA A 152 2.74 -20.95 -14.25
CA ALA A 152 3.30 -20.52 -12.97
C ALA A 152 4.25 -19.34 -13.23
N LEU A 153 4.27 -18.35 -12.34
CA LEU A 153 5.19 -17.22 -12.34
C LEU A 153 6.08 -17.21 -11.11
N THR A 154 5.52 -17.56 -9.94
CA THR A 154 6.18 -17.49 -8.64
C THR A 154 6.35 -18.88 -8.02
N VAL A 155 7.15 -18.94 -6.96
CA VAL A 155 7.24 -20.14 -6.09
C VAL A 155 5.85 -20.51 -5.56
N ASP A 156 5.01 -19.53 -5.20
CA ASP A 156 3.66 -19.78 -4.68
C ASP A 156 2.79 -20.52 -5.70
N ASP A 157 2.87 -20.13 -6.97
CA ASP A 157 2.13 -20.83 -8.04
C ASP A 157 2.58 -22.30 -8.17
N VAL A 158 3.88 -22.60 -7.96
CA VAL A 158 4.39 -23.99 -8.00
C VAL A 158 3.87 -24.79 -6.82
N LEU A 159 3.98 -24.23 -5.60
CA LEU A 159 3.51 -24.89 -4.38
C LEU A 159 2.01 -25.15 -4.46
N GLU A 160 1.23 -24.14 -4.85
CA GLU A 160 -0.22 -24.25 -5.03
C GLU A 160 -0.57 -25.32 -6.08
N THR A 161 0.04 -25.26 -7.28
CA THR A 161 -0.28 -26.21 -8.36
C THR A 161 0.01 -27.66 -7.95
N ILE A 162 1.09 -27.91 -7.20
CA ILE A 162 1.39 -29.25 -6.69
C ILE A 162 0.38 -29.63 -5.59
N ASN A 163 0.15 -28.76 -4.61
CA ASN A 163 -0.70 -29.03 -3.44
C ASN A 163 -2.20 -29.20 -3.79
N GLU A 164 -2.67 -28.58 -4.86
CA GLU A 164 -4.04 -28.76 -5.36
C GLU A 164 -4.23 -30.08 -6.13
N THR A 165 -3.15 -30.80 -6.43
CA THR A 165 -3.21 -32.06 -7.19
C THR A 165 -3.65 -33.24 -6.31
N SER A 166 -4.95 -33.51 -6.29
CA SER A 166 -5.57 -34.59 -5.49
C SER A 166 -5.31 -36.03 -5.97
N SER A 167 -4.65 -36.25 -7.12
CA SER A 167 -4.38 -37.59 -7.65
C SER A 167 -3.15 -38.27 -7.05
N ILE A 168 -2.36 -37.56 -6.26
CA ILE A 168 -1.22 -38.06 -5.49
C ILE A 168 -1.31 -37.53 -4.06
N SER A 169 -0.75 -38.26 -3.09
CA SER A 169 -0.71 -37.80 -1.69
C SER A 169 0.62 -37.12 -1.38
N VAL A 170 0.93 -36.03 -2.09
CA VAL A 170 2.18 -35.27 -1.94
C VAL A 170 1.88 -33.81 -1.61
N THR A 171 2.57 -33.28 -0.61
CA THR A 171 2.56 -31.85 -0.25
C THR A 171 3.91 -31.23 -0.61
N ALA A 172 3.90 -30.13 -1.35
CA ALA A 172 5.06 -29.30 -1.62
C ALA A 172 5.17 -28.15 -0.62
N SER A 173 6.39 -27.91 -0.16
CA SER A 173 6.80 -26.77 0.65
C SER A 173 8.18 -26.28 0.20
N VAL A 174 8.73 -25.28 0.89
CA VAL A 174 10.13 -24.88 0.72
C VAL A 174 10.85 -24.91 2.05
N GLN A 175 12.17 -25.04 1.98
CA GLN A 175 13.05 -24.92 3.14
C GLN A 175 14.27 -24.11 2.71
N GLY A 176 14.32 -22.84 3.09
CA GLY A 176 15.32 -21.89 2.61
C GLY A 176 15.28 -21.74 1.09
N ASP A 177 16.35 -22.18 0.42
CA ASP A 177 16.60 -21.92 -1.00
C ASP A 177 16.16 -23.06 -1.95
N ARG A 178 15.37 -24.03 -1.45
CA ARG A 178 14.98 -25.25 -2.17
C ARG A 178 13.54 -25.70 -1.92
N PHE A 179 13.01 -26.44 -2.89
CA PHE A 179 11.71 -27.11 -2.79
C PHE A 179 11.80 -28.43 -2.01
N VAL A 180 10.77 -28.73 -1.23
CA VAL A 180 10.63 -29.96 -0.45
C VAL A 180 9.29 -30.59 -0.81
N LEU A 181 9.30 -31.91 -1.03
CA LEU A 181 8.10 -32.71 -1.26
C LEU A 181 7.94 -33.72 -0.12
N GLU A 182 6.77 -33.74 0.50
CA GLU A 182 6.41 -34.68 1.55
C GLU A 182 5.27 -35.60 1.08
N ASP A 183 5.49 -36.91 1.18
CA ASP A 183 4.55 -37.96 0.86
C ASP A 183 3.73 -38.37 2.09
N ALA A 184 2.41 -38.27 1.99
CA ALA A 184 1.46 -38.69 3.02
C ALA A 184 0.74 -40.01 2.66
N SER A 185 1.16 -40.71 1.60
CA SER A 185 0.49 -41.92 1.11
C SER A 185 0.70 -43.14 2.02
N GLY A 186 1.79 -43.14 2.81
CA GLY A 186 2.21 -44.28 3.62
C GLY A 186 2.71 -45.48 2.82
N GLY A 187 2.94 -45.32 1.51
CA GLY A 187 3.43 -46.37 0.64
C GLY A 187 4.90 -46.74 0.89
N SER A 188 5.31 -47.94 0.45
CA SER A 188 6.69 -48.42 0.59
C SER A 188 7.56 -48.21 -0.65
N GLY A 189 6.99 -47.62 -1.71
CA GLY A 189 7.71 -47.23 -2.92
C GLY A 189 8.58 -46.00 -2.72
N SER A 190 8.95 -45.38 -3.84
CA SER A 190 9.80 -44.18 -3.86
C SER A 190 9.00 -42.95 -4.29
N LEU A 191 9.13 -41.86 -3.54
CA LEU A 191 8.72 -40.54 -3.97
C LEU A 191 9.69 -40.09 -5.06
N SER A 192 9.19 -39.78 -6.27
CA SER A 192 10.06 -39.40 -7.39
C SER A 192 9.49 -38.32 -8.29
N VAL A 193 10.40 -37.55 -8.89
CA VAL A 193 10.10 -36.47 -9.84
C VAL A 193 10.80 -36.73 -11.17
N GLN A 194 10.06 -36.55 -12.27
CA GLN A 194 10.54 -36.74 -13.64
C GLN A 194 10.16 -35.57 -14.53
N GLU A 195 11.02 -35.23 -15.48
CA GLU A 195 10.70 -34.27 -16.55
C GLU A 195 9.61 -34.81 -17.47
N VAL A 196 8.75 -33.92 -17.96
CA VAL A 196 7.74 -34.23 -18.98
C VAL A 196 8.03 -33.41 -20.24
N GLY A 197 7.80 -34.00 -21.41
CA GLY A 197 7.91 -33.29 -22.69
C GLY A 197 9.33 -32.92 -23.14
N GLY A 198 10.37 -33.39 -22.43
CA GLY A 198 11.78 -33.11 -22.78
C GLY A 198 12.28 -31.73 -22.36
N GLY A 199 11.57 -31.05 -21.44
CA GLY A 199 12.01 -29.80 -20.82
C GLY A 199 13.00 -30.00 -19.67
N SER A 200 13.35 -28.89 -19.00
CA SER A 200 14.20 -28.82 -17.81
C SER A 200 13.45 -28.27 -16.60
N THR A 201 12.12 -28.38 -16.56
CA THR A 201 11.30 -27.72 -15.50
C THR A 201 11.65 -28.28 -14.13
N ALA A 202 11.76 -29.60 -13.99
CA ALA A 202 12.15 -30.21 -12.72
C ALA A 202 13.61 -29.89 -12.37
N ALA A 203 14.52 -29.81 -13.35
CA ALA A 203 15.91 -29.45 -13.13
C ALA A 203 16.07 -28.01 -12.64
N ASP A 204 15.36 -27.09 -13.28
CA ASP A 204 15.39 -25.66 -12.94
C ASP A 204 14.70 -25.39 -11.57
N LEU A 205 13.81 -26.28 -11.11
CA LEU A 205 13.25 -26.29 -9.76
C LEU A 205 14.11 -27.08 -8.75
N GLY A 206 15.25 -27.63 -9.15
CA GLY A 206 16.13 -28.40 -8.27
C GLY A 206 15.58 -29.78 -7.88
N LEU A 207 14.52 -30.25 -8.54
CA LEU A 207 13.84 -31.53 -8.29
C LEU A 207 14.25 -32.65 -9.25
N ALA A 208 15.08 -32.37 -10.26
CA ALA A 208 15.47 -33.38 -11.25
C ALA A 208 16.19 -34.57 -10.61
N GLY A 209 15.71 -35.78 -10.91
CA GLY A 209 16.30 -37.01 -10.41
C GLY A 209 15.99 -37.32 -8.94
N LEU A 210 15.12 -36.53 -8.30
CA LEU A 210 14.62 -36.85 -6.96
C LEU A 210 13.96 -38.24 -6.99
N SER A 211 14.48 -39.15 -6.17
CA SER A 211 13.94 -40.49 -5.97
C SER A 211 14.36 -41.00 -4.59
N VAL A 212 13.48 -40.88 -3.62
CA VAL A 212 13.75 -41.20 -2.21
C VAL A 212 12.78 -42.24 -1.68
N THR A 213 13.21 -43.04 -0.71
CA THR A 213 12.36 -44.02 -0.01
C THR A 213 11.87 -43.51 1.34
N GLN A 214 12.10 -42.23 1.65
CA GLN A 214 11.57 -41.56 2.83
C GLN A 214 10.33 -40.77 2.44
N ASP A 215 9.53 -40.38 3.43
CA ASP A 215 8.35 -39.55 3.21
C ASP A 215 8.74 -38.16 2.67
N VAL A 216 9.92 -37.65 3.07
CA VAL A 216 10.41 -36.35 2.62
C VAL A 216 11.50 -36.48 1.56
N GLY A 217 11.32 -35.77 0.45
CA GLY A 217 12.29 -35.58 -0.62
C GLY A 217 12.65 -34.10 -0.77
N THR A 218 13.94 -33.78 -0.61
CA THR A 218 14.46 -32.41 -0.66
C THR A 218 15.21 -32.18 -1.97
N GLY A 219 14.89 -31.08 -2.66
CA GLY A 219 15.57 -30.64 -3.88
C GLY A 219 16.95 -30.03 -3.64
N LEU A 220 17.55 -29.52 -4.72
CA LEU A 220 18.76 -28.70 -4.69
C LEU A 220 18.42 -27.23 -4.47
N ASP A 221 19.40 -26.46 -3.97
CA ASP A 221 19.28 -25.02 -3.82
C ASP A 221 19.22 -24.36 -5.22
N VAL A 222 18.20 -23.52 -5.43
CA VAL A 222 17.92 -22.86 -6.73
C VAL A 222 17.83 -21.34 -6.60
N PHE A 223 17.98 -20.81 -5.39
CA PHE A 223 17.93 -19.38 -5.12
C PHE A 223 19.19 -18.93 -4.39
N SER A 224 19.81 -17.88 -4.91
CA SER A 224 21.00 -17.25 -4.35
C SER A 224 21.24 -15.89 -5.01
N LEU A 225 22.00 -15.05 -4.33
CA LEU A 225 22.54 -13.82 -4.87
C LEU A 225 23.50 -14.09 -6.04
N HIS A 226 23.49 -13.17 -6.99
CA HIS A 226 24.43 -13.13 -8.11
C HIS A 226 24.70 -11.65 -8.48
N GLU A 227 25.72 -11.39 -9.31
CA GLU A 227 26.09 -10.01 -9.70
C GLU A 227 24.95 -9.25 -10.41
N GLY A 228 24.00 -9.98 -11.01
CA GLY A 228 22.82 -9.41 -11.65
C GLY A 228 21.64 -9.17 -10.71
N THR A 229 21.72 -9.56 -9.44
CA THR A 229 20.65 -9.33 -8.45
C THR A 229 20.44 -7.84 -8.28
N ARG A 230 19.20 -7.38 -8.46
CA ARG A 230 18.84 -5.96 -8.35
C ARG A 230 18.88 -5.52 -6.90
N LEU A 231 19.40 -4.32 -6.66
CA LEU A 231 19.46 -3.75 -5.30
C LEU A 231 18.05 -3.53 -4.75
N SER A 232 17.08 -3.21 -5.61
CA SER A 232 15.67 -3.07 -5.23
C SER A 232 14.97 -4.37 -4.82
N SER A 233 15.56 -5.55 -5.04
CA SER A 233 14.97 -6.83 -4.62
C SER A 233 15.56 -7.37 -3.31
N LEU A 234 16.60 -6.74 -2.78
CA LEU A 234 17.22 -7.13 -1.51
C LEU A 234 16.28 -6.81 -0.34
N ASN A 235 16.55 -7.42 0.82
CA ASN A 235 15.84 -7.14 2.07
C ASN A 235 14.32 -7.35 1.95
N ASN A 236 13.91 -8.51 1.41
CA ASN A 236 12.50 -8.81 1.12
C ASN A 236 11.79 -7.76 0.21
N GLY A 237 12.54 -7.03 -0.61
CA GLY A 237 12.03 -5.98 -1.49
C GLY A 237 12.06 -4.58 -0.88
N ALA A 238 12.51 -4.41 0.37
CA ALA A 238 12.80 -3.11 0.94
C ALA A 238 13.92 -2.39 0.19
N GLY A 239 14.81 -3.12 -0.48
CA GLY A 239 15.85 -2.54 -1.33
C GLY A 239 17.03 -1.97 -0.54
N VAL A 240 17.79 -1.10 -1.21
CA VAL A 240 18.96 -0.39 -0.66
C VAL A 240 18.77 1.10 -0.97
N PHE A 241 18.78 1.93 0.07
CA PHE A 241 18.61 3.36 -0.10
C PHE A 241 19.97 4.03 -0.29
N PHE A 242 20.08 4.85 -1.34
CA PHE A 242 21.27 5.63 -1.63
C PHE A 242 20.98 7.10 -1.37
N SER A 243 21.99 7.80 -0.92
CA SER A 243 21.98 9.24 -0.83
C SER A 243 22.05 9.89 -2.22
N LYS A 244 21.87 11.21 -2.29
CA LYS A 244 21.94 11.97 -3.56
C LYS A 244 23.32 11.81 -4.20
N ALA A 245 23.37 11.79 -5.52
CA ALA A 245 24.63 11.62 -6.26
C ALA A 245 25.75 12.57 -5.80
N GLY A 246 26.95 12.02 -5.62
CA GLY A 246 28.12 12.74 -5.10
C GLY A 246 28.24 12.77 -3.57
N VAL A 247 27.38 12.02 -2.86
CA VAL A 247 27.51 11.77 -1.42
C VAL A 247 27.99 10.33 -1.24
N ASP A 248 28.95 10.14 -0.34
CA ASP A 248 29.47 8.81 -0.04
C ASP A 248 28.41 8.00 0.73
N ASP A 249 28.08 6.81 0.22
CA ASP A 249 27.10 5.89 0.79
C ASP A 249 27.75 4.85 1.73
N LEU A 250 29.01 4.51 1.48
CA LEU A 250 29.84 3.65 2.33
C LEU A 250 31.12 4.37 2.71
N ASP A 251 31.54 4.24 3.96
CA ASP A 251 32.89 4.62 4.42
C ASP A 251 33.69 3.36 4.75
N ILE A 252 34.77 3.10 4.03
CA ILE A 252 35.59 1.89 4.15
C ILE A 252 36.99 2.24 4.65
N THR A 253 37.34 1.76 5.85
CA THR A 253 38.68 1.90 6.43
C THR A 253 39.40 0.56 6.45
N LEU A 254 40.59 0.48 5.84
CA LEU A 254 41.43 -0.73 5.78
C LEU A 254 42.46 -0.79 6.92
N ALA A 255 43.06 -1.97 7.13
CA ALA A 255 44.04 -2.21 8.17
C ALA A 255 45.34 -1.40 8.02
N ASP A 256 45.73 -1.05 6.79
CA ASP A 256 46.86 -0.15 6.50
C ASP A 256 46.57 1.34 6.79
N GLY A 257 45.32 1.68 7.17
CA GLY A 257 44.86 3.04 7.44
C GLY A 257 44.34 3.79 6.21
N THR A 258 44.22 3.14 5.05
CA THR A 258 43.50 3.69 3.89
C THR A 258 42.04 3.89 4.27
N ASN A 259 41.46 5.02 3.89
CA ASN A 259 40.03 5.29 4.01
C ASN A 259 39.47 5.74 2.65
N ALA A 260 38.30 5.26 2.28
CA ALA A 260 37.62 5.58 1.04
C ALA A 260 36.11 5.72 1.27
N GLY A 261 35.52 6.77 0.70
CA GLY A 261 34.08 6.93 0.58
C GLY A 261 33.62 6.40 -0.78
N ILE A 262 32.53 5.62 -0.80
CA ILE A 262 32.00 4.98 -2.01
C ILE A 262 30.60 5.52 -2.28
N ASP A 263 30.42 6.17 -3.44
CA ASP A 263 29.11 6.60 -3.97
C ASP A 263 28.48 5.44 -4.77
N LEU A 264 27.27 5.04 -4.38
CA LEU A 264 26.49 3.96 -4.98
C LEU A 264 25.26 4.47 -5.74
N SER A 265 25.05 5.77 -5.88
CA SER A 265 23.88 6.37 -6.54
C SER A 265 23.65 5.93 -7.99
N ALA A 266 24.71 5.46 -8.68
CA ALA A 266 24.63 4.91 -10.03
C ALA A 266 24.33 3.39 -10.07
N ALA A 267 24.53 2.67 -8.96
CA ALA A 267 24.44 1.23 -8.88
C ALA A 267 22.99 0.74 -8.97
N ARG A 268 22.75 -0.32 -9.75
CA ARG A 268 21.44 -0.98 -9.88
C ARG A 268 21.48 -2.44 -9.44
N THR A 269 22.64 -3.07 -9.49
CA THR A 269 22.82 -4.48 -9.10
C THR A 269 23.95 -4.66 -8.08
N LEU A 270 24.01 -5.84 -7.46
CA LEU A 270 25.13 -6.21 -6.59
C LEU A 270 26.47 -6.20 -7.32
N GLY A 271 26.49 -6.53 -8.62
CA GLY A 271 27.67 -6.40 -9.46
C GLY A 271 28.15 -4.95 -9.54
N ASP A 272 27.24 -3.99 -9.74
CA ASP A 272 27.60 -2.57 -9.74
C ASP A 272 28.18 -2.11 -8.39
N VAL A 273 27.67 -2.66 -7.27
CA VAL A 273 28.21 -2.38 -5.92
C VAL A 273 29.62 -2.95 -5.75
N ILE A 274 29.83 -4.20 -6.17
CA ILE A 274 31.15 -4.84 -6.15
C ILE A 274 32.15 -4.04 -7.00
N ASP A 275 31.74 -3.66 -8.22
CA ASP A 275 32.55 -2.87 -9.14
C ASP A 275 32.84 -1.46 -8.57
N ALA A 276 31.89 -0.84 -7.88
CA ALA A 276 32.09 0.47 -7.25
C ALA A 276 33.14 0.40 -6.11
N ILE A 277 33.08 -0.65 -5.28
CA ILE A 277 34.04 -0.85 -4.18
C ILE A 277 35.44 -1.18 -4.71
N GLU A 278 35.56 -2.13 -5.63
CA GLU A 278 36.87 -2.57 -6.15
C GLU A 278 37.47 -1.57 -7.15
N GLY A 279 36.62 -0.80 -7.81
CA GLY A 279 36.97 0.24 -8.78
C GLY A 279 37.43 1.56 -8.17
N ASP A 280 37.24 1.75 -6.85
CA ASP A 280 37.69 2.95 -6.17
C ASP A 280 39.22 3.12 -6.22
N GLU A 281 39.68 4.35 -6.47
CA GLU A 281 41.10 4.64 -6.68
C GLU A 281 41.95 4.37 -5.42
N ALA A 282 41.39 4.56 -4.22
CA ALA A 282 42.10 4.35 -2.96
C ALA A 282 42.10 2.86 -2.55
N LEU A 283 41.08 2.11 -2.92
CA LEU A 283 40.92 0.67 -2.60
C LEU A 283 41.48 -0.28 -3.66
N SER A 284 41.79 0.21 -4.86
CA SER A 284 42.23 -0.64 -5.98
C SER A 284 43.40 -1.57 -5.63
N GLY A 285 43.15 -2.88 -5.73
CA GLY A 285 44.13 -3.94 -5.42
C GLY A 285 44.39 -4.17 -3.92
N LYS A 286 43.64 -3.51 -3.04
CA LYS A 286 43.75 -3.62 -1.57
C LYS A 286 42.57 -4.31 -0.92
N ILE A 287 41.43 -4.39 -1.59
CA ILE A 287 40.22 -5.05 -1.11
C ILE A 287 39.70 -6.03 -2.18
N THR A 288 38.95 -7.03 -1.76
CA THR A 288 38.12 -7.85 -2.65
C THR A 288 36.69 -7.86 -2.11
N ALA A 289 35.72 -7.54 -2.95
CA ALA A 289 34.30 -7.63 -2.67
C ALA A 289 33.70 -8.80 -3.44
N ARG A 290 32.88 -9.62 -2.78
CA ARG A 290 32.25 -10.78 -3.42
C ARG A 290 30.95 -11.16 -2.74
N ILE A 291 30.15 -11.98 -3.42
CA ILE A 291 29.08 -12.73 -2.78
C ILE A 291 29.72 -13.88 -1.99
N ALA A 292 29.27 -14.08 -0.74
CA ALA A 292 29.79 -15.11 0.14
C ALA A 292 29.45 -16.52 -0.39
N ALA A 293 30.16 -17.54 0.11
CA ALA A 293 30.01 -18.92 -0.34
C ALA A 293 28.61 -19.52 -0.04
N ASP A 294 27.87 -18.95 0.92
CA ASP A 294 26.48 -19.32 1.21
C ASP A 294 25.48 -18.76 0.19
N GLY A 295 25.93 -17.89 -0.73
CA GLY A 295 25.11 -17.28 -1.77
C GLY A 295 24.12 -16.23 -1.26
N ASN A 296 24.18 -15.80 0.00
CA ASN A 296 23.08 -15.05 0.63
C ASN A 296 23.47 -13.70 1.22
N ARG A 297 24.76 -13.34 1.16
CA ARG A 297 25.32 -12.07 1.68
C ARG A 297 26.54 -11.61 0.89
N LEU A 298 27.00 -10.39 1.16
CA LEU A 298 28.29 -9.87 0.69
C LEU A 298 29.42 -10.20 1.68
N GLU A 299 30.62 -10.35 1.15
CA GLU A 299 31.85 -10.51 1.90
C GLU A 299 32.95 -9.60 1.32
N LEU A 300 33.61 -8.86 2.20
CA LEU A 300 34.74 -8.01 1.89
C LEU A 300 36.01 -8.58 2.53
N VAL A 301 37.09 -8.64 1.77
CA VAL A 301 38.39 -9.11 2.24
C VAL A 301 39.42 -8.01 2.07
N ASP A 302 39.97 -7.54 3.18
CA ASP A 302 41.11 -6.63 3.21
C ASP A 302 42.39 -7.42 2.91
N LEU A 303 43.08 -7.04 1.83
CA LEU A 303 44.34 -7.65 1.38
C LEU A 303 45.56 -6.93 1.94
N THR A 304 45.36 -5.88 2.73
CA THR A 304 46.42 -5.09 3.35
C THR A 304 46.86 -5.69 4.69
N THR A 305 47.92 -5.11 5.24
CA THR A 305 48.40 -5.45 6.58
C THR A 305 48.62 -4.18 7.37
N GLY A 306 48.14 -4.12 8.60
CA GLY A 306 48.41 -3.02 9.50
C GLY A 306 47.76 -3.22 10.86
N SER A 307 47.68 -2.14 11.64
CA SER A 307 47.14 -2.15 13.01
C SER A 307 45.81 -1.41 13.14
N THR A 308 45.33 -0.77 12.08
CA THR A 308 44.00 -0.17 12.04
C THR A 308 42.97 -1.30 11.94
N THR A 309 41.78 -1.09 12.48
CA THR A 309 40.67 -2.03 12.31
C THR A 309 40.13 -1.90 10.89
N PHE A 310 40.01 -3.02 10.17
CA PHE A 310 39.23 -3.05 8.92
C PHE A 310 37.76 -2.88 9.28
N GLU A 311 37.11 -1.83 8.78
CA GLU A 311 35.75 -1.46 9.15
C GLU A 311 35.02 -0.83 7.97
N VAL A 312 33.71 -1.09 7.89
CA VAL A 312 32.78 -0.41 7.00
C VAL A 312 31.71 0.27 7.84
N ALA A 313 31.49 1.56 7.58
CA ALA A 313 30.47 2.37 8.20
C ALA A 313 29.50 2.91 7.14
N ALA A 314 28.32 3.33 7.59
CA ALA A 314 27.40 4.08 6.74
C ALA A 314 28.00 5.45 6.40
N GLY A 315 27.92 5.82 5.12
CA GLY A 315 28.30 7.15 4.66
C GLY A 315 27.33 8.24 5.13
N ALA A 316 27.59 9.49 4.73
CA ALA A 316 26.91 10.64 5.30
C ALA A 316 25.41 10.67 4.97
N GLY A 317 24.56 10.38 5.97
CA GLY A 317 23.10 10.51 5.86
C GLY A 317 22.40 9.36 5.12
N GLY A 318 23.10 8.27 4.79
CA GLY A 318 22.54 7.10 4.09
C GLY A 318 22.42 5.86 4.96
N THR A 319 21.57 4.91 4.54
CA THR A 319 21.44 3.57 5.14
C THR A 319 22.06 2.47 4.27
N ALA A 320 22.64 2.80 3.12
CA ALA A 320 23.15 1.86 2.13
C ALA A 320 24.06 0.76 2.73
N ALA A 321 25.00 1.13 3.62
CA ALA A 321 25.88 0.15 4.27
C ALA A 321 25.10 -0.85 5.13
N ALA A 322 24.06 -0.39 5.84
CA ALA A 322 23.23 -1.23 6.70
C ALA A 322 22.29 -2.11 5.85
N ASP A 323 21.70 -1.52 4.81
CA ASP A 323 20.84 -2.22 3.85
C ASP A 323 21.62 -3.29 3.06
N LEU A 324 22.92 -3.09 2.80
CA LEU A 324 23.82 -4.09 2.22
C LEU A 324 24.40 -5.07 3.25
N GLY A 325 24.06 -4.90 4.54
CA GLY A 325 24.52 -5.75 5.62
C GLY A 325 26.01 -5.63 5.93
N LEU A 326 26.67 -4.56 5.49
CA LEU A 326 28.12 -4.38 5.56
C LEU A 326 28.60 -3.59 6.78
N VAL A 327 27.71 -2.96 7.55
CA VAL A 327 28.12 -2.18 8.74
C VAL A 327 28.80 -3.07 9.76
N GLY A 328 30.06 -2.74 10.10
CA GLY A 328 30.79 -3.41 11.16
C GLY A 328 32.28 -3.54 10.89
N ALA A 329 32.98 -4.18 11.83
CA ALA A 329 34.41 -4.46 11.74
C ALA A 329 34.66 -5.87 11.19
N GLY A 330 35.65 -5.98 10.30
CA GLY A 330 36.16 -7.26 9.82
C GLY A 330 36.92 -8.03 10.89
N VAL A 331 36.77 -9.34 10.89
CA VAL A 331 37.50 -10.29 11.74
C VAL A 331 38.56 -10.99 10.91
N ALA A 332 39.81 -10.93 11.36
CA ALA A 332 40.95 -11.55 10.67
C ALA A 332 41.10 -11.12 9.18
N GLY A 333 40.76 -9.86 8.87
CA GLY A 333 40.84 -9.30 7.52
C GLY A 333 39.61 -9.57 6.64
N THR A 334 38.58 -10.24 7.15
CA THR A 334 37.33 -10.50 6.42
C THR A 334 36.15 -9.89 7.16
N LEU A 335 35.34 -9.12 6.45
CA LEU A 335 34.03 -8.65 6.90
C LEU A 335 32.97 -9.46 6.14
N THR A 336 32.22 -10.28 6.86
CA THR A 336 31.08 -11.03 6.33
C THR A 336 29.82 -10.30 6.73
N GLY A 337 29.01 -9.91 5.75
CA GLY A 337 27.80 -9.13 6.01
C GLY A 337 26.64 -9.94 6.61
N THR A 338 25.50 -9.29 6.78
CA THR A 338 24.24 -9.98 7.14
C THR A 338 23.57 -10.58 5.91
N ARG A 339 22.65 -11.51 6.13
CA ARG A 339 21.81 -12.11 5.07
C ARG A 339 20.96 -11.03 4.37
N LEU A 340 20.91 -11.04 3.03
CA LEU A 340 20.21 -10.04 2.20
C LEU A 340 18.98 -10.57 1.48
N VAL A 341 18.78 -11.89 1.48
CA VAL A 341 17.62 -12.56 0.88
C VAL A 341 17.10 -13.64 1.81
N ALA A 342 15.79 -13.76 1.99
CA ALA A 342 15.21 -14.70 2.95
C ALA A 342 15.29 -16.15 2.45
N GLY A 343 14.82 -16.41 1.23
CA GLY A 343 14.71 -17.74 0.65
C GLY A 343 13.60 -17.76 -0.40
N LEU A 344 13.15 -18.95 -0.80
CA LEU A 344 12.14 -19.10 -1.84
C LEU A 344 10.74 -18.59 -1.44
N ASN A 345 10.36 -18.73 -0.17
CA ASN A 345 9.07 -18.31 0.39
C ASN A 345 9.26 -18.04 1.89
N ASP A 346 10.02 -16.99 2.23
CA ASP A 346 10.43 -16.71 3.61
C ASP A 346 10.65 -15.20 3.84
N THR A 347 10.88 -14.81 5.09
CA THR A 347 11.15 -13.43 5.52
C THR A 347 12.40 -13.35 6.38
N LEU A 348 13.24 -12.36 6.12
CA LEU A 348 14.40 -12.02 6.95
C LEU A 348 13.93 -11.48 8.31
N LEU A 349 14.54 -11.96 9.39
CA LEU A 349 14.27 -11.48 10.73
C LEU A 349 14.61 -9.99 10.92
N SER A 350 15.55 -9.45 10.12
CA SER A 350 15.90 -8.03 10.10
C SER A 350 14.79 -7.13 9.53
N GLN A 351 13.85 -7.69 8.76
CA GLN A 351 12.76 -6.94 8.12
C GLN A 351 11.47 -6.91 8.93
N LEU A 352 11.45 -7.58 10.09
CA LEU A 352 10.33 -7.59 11.02
C LEU A 352 10.35 -6.33 11.91
N ASN A 353 9.27 -6.10 12.67
CA ASN A 353 9.09 -4.91 13.50
C ASN A 353 9.36 -3.59 12.74
N GLY A 354 8.83 -3.49 11.52
CA GLY A 354 8.97 -2.30 10.68
C GLY A 354 10.38 -2.05 10.14
N GLY A 355 11.24 -3.08 10.11
CA GLY A 355 12.62 -2.98 9.62
C GLY A 355 13.65 -2.78 10.73
N ALA A 356 13.21 -2.68 11.99
CA ALA A 356 14.11 -2.68 13.15
C ALA A 356 14.68 -4.08 13.46
N GLY A 357 14.02 -5.12 12.96
CA GLY A 357 14.32 -6.52 13.24
C GLY A 357 13.85 -6.98 14.62
N VAL A 358 14.17 -8.22 14.96
CA VAL A 358 13.83 -8.86 16.25
C VAL A 358 15.00 -8.87 17.24
N GLY A 359 16.11 -8.19 16.92
CA GLY A 359 17.34 -8.24 17.71
C GLY A 359 18.07 -9.58 17.61
N ALA A 360 19.08 -9.78 18.46
CA ALA A 360 19.82 -11.03 18.53
C ALA A 360 19.04 -12.08 19.30
N LEU A 361 18.63 -13.16 18.63
CA LEU A 361 17.94 -14.27 19.28
C LEU A 361 18.91 -15.14 20.10
N GLY A 362 18.36 -15.90 21.04
CA GLY A 362 19.09 -16.81 21.90
C GLY A 362 18.33 -18.13 22.06
N THR A 363 18.08 -18.54 23.29
CA THR A 363 17.56 -19.85 23.62
C THR A 363 16.16 -19.75 24.25
N LEU A 364 15.26 -20.63 23.82
CA LEU A 364 13.90 -20.79 24.33
C LEU A 364 13.76 -22.08 25.13
N ASN A 365 12.86 -22.09 26.12
CA ASN A 365 12.37 -23.30 26.76
C ASN A 365 10.91 -23.52 26.32
N ILE A 366 10.60 -24.70 25.80
CA ILE A 366 9.26 -25.08 25.36
C ILE A 366 8.83 -26.32 26.13
N VAL A 367 7.64 -26.28 26.72
CA VAL A 367 6.99 -27.44 27.36
C VAL A 367 5.65 -27.70 26.70
N ASP A 368 5.48 -28.91 26.18
CA ASP A 368 4.21 -29.38 25.63
C ASP A 368 3.20 -29.71 26.74
N ARG A 369 1.94 -29.86 26.36
CA ARG A 369 0.85 -30.09 27.32
C ARG A 369 0.87 -31.50 27.93
N ALA A 370 1.73 -32.40 27.45
CA ALA A 370 1.95 -33.73 28.02
C ALA A 370 3.15 -33.75 28.99
N GLY A 371 3.81 -32.60 29.18
CA GLY A 371 4.95 -32.41 30.07
C GLY A 371 6.30 -32.75 29.44
N GLY A 372 6.36 -32.93 28.11
CA GLY A 372 7.62 -33.00 27.37
C GLY A 372 8.24 -31.62 27.23
N ASP A 373 9.54 -31.50 27.47
CA ASP A 373 10.27 -30.24 27.46
C ASP A 373 11.46 -30.27 26.47
N ALA A 374 11.74 -29.12 25.87
CA ALA A 374 12.91 -28.93 25.02
C ALA A 374 13.46 -27.51 25.14
N GLN A 375 14.79 -27.42 25.12
CA GLN A 375 15.51 -26.16 25.00
C GLN A 375 15.92 -25.97 23.53
N VAL A 376 15.49 -24.88 22.90
CA VAL A 376 15.70 -24.59 21.47
C VAL A 376 16.62 -23.40 21.32
N ASP A 377 17.73 -23.56 20.62
CA ASP A 377 18.68 -22.48 20.30
C ASP A 377 18.34 -21.85 18.95
N LEU A 378 17.94 -20.58 18.97
CA LEU A 378 17.60 -19.74 17.82
C LEU A 378 18.70 -18.72 17.48
N SER A 379 19.84 -18.73 18.17
CA SER A 379 20.90 -17.72 17.97
C SER A 379 21.51 -17.71 16.57
N GLY A 380 21.38 -18.81 15.83
CA GLY A 380 21.80 -18.92 14.43
C GLY A 380 20.72 -18.62 13.39
N ALA A 381 19.49 -18.30 13.80
CA ALA A 381 18.40 -18.02 12.87
C ALA A 381 18.54 -16.63 12.25
N GLU A 382 18.40 -16.53 10.93
CA GLU A 382 18.39 -15.26 10.19
C GLU A 382 17.05 -15.02 9.49
N THR A 383 16.24 -16.07 9.29
CA THR A 383 14.90 -16.00 8.70
C THR A 383 13.83 -16.55 9.62
N LEU A 384 12.57 -16.25 9.30
CA LEU A 384 11.44 -16.81 10.03
C LEU A 384 11.29 -18.33 9.76
N GLY A 385 11.65 -18.79 8.58
CA GLY A 385 11.77 -20.21 8.25
C GLY A 385 12.80 -20.92 9.10
N ASP A 386 13.96 -20.32 9.40
CA ASP A 386 14.94 -20.89 10.34
C ASP A 386 14.33 -21.06 11.73
N VAL A 387 13.59 -20.05 12.22
CA VAL A 387 12.91 -20.11 13.53
C VAL A 387 11.89 -21.25 13.56
N VAL A 388 11.02 -21.32 12.55
CA VAL A 388 10.01 -22.38 12.44
C VAL A 388 10.67 -23.75 12.37
N GLN A 389 11.74 -23.89 11.59
CA GLN A 389 12.46 -25.14 11.45
C GLN A 389 13.12 -25.56 12.77
N LEU A 390 13.88 -24.67 13.42
CA LEU A 390 14.59 -24.98 14.67
C LEU A 390 13.62 -25.41 15.79
N ILE A 391 12.42 -24.83 15.85
CA ILE A 391 11.36 -25.25 16.78
C ILE A 391 10.81 -26.63 16.40
N ASN A 392 10.54 -26.89 15.12
CA ASN A 392 10.02 -28.18 14.66
C ASN A 392 11.04 -29.32 14.79
N ASP A 393 12.33 -29.02 14.68
CA ASP A 393 13.43 -29.98 14.82
C ASP A 393 13.74 -30.29 16.31
N ALA A 394 13.10 -29.59 17.25
CA ALA A 394 13.31 -29.77 18.68
C ALA A 394 12.87 -31.16 19.17
N SER A 395 13.83 -31.95 19.64
CA SER A 395 13.54 -33.27 20.24
C SER A 395 13.13 -33.15 21.70
N GLY A 396 12.14 -33.93 22.14
CA GLY A 396 11.71 -34.00 23.55
C GLY A 396 10.39 -33.31 23.85
N VAL A 397 9.90 -32.52 22.90
CA VAL A 397 8.63 -31.80 22.93
C VAL A 397 7.81 -32.19 21.69
N GLN A 398 6.48 -32.23 21.80
CA GLN A 398 5.57 -32.45 20.67
C GLN A 398 4.81 -31.17 20.33
N VAL A 399 5.49 -30.24 19.66
CA VAL A 399 4.91 -29.01 19.10
C VAL A 399 5.08 -28.94 17.59
N ALA A 400 4.24 -28.16 16.94
CA ALA A 400 4.34 -27.80 15.54
C ALA A 400 4.31 -26.27 15.41
N ALA A 401 5.40 -25.68 14.93
CA ALA A 401 5.48 -24.30 14.51
C ALA A 401 5.13 -24.16 13.03
N SER A 402 4.35 -23.14 12.68
CA SER A 402 4.05 -22.78 11.30
C SER A 402 3.79 -21.28 11.17
N ILE A 403 3.72 -20.78 9.94
CA ILE A 403 3.15 -19.46 9.68
C ILE A 403 1.69 -19.45 10.12
N ASN A 404 1.24 -18.36 10.74
CA ASN A 404 -0.13 -18.22 11.20
C ASN A 404 -1.12 -18.07 10.02
N LYS A 405 -2.42 -18.22 10.30
CA LYS A 405 -3.45 -18.19 9.25
C LYS A 405 -3.54 -16.84 8.53
N ALA A 406 -3.27 -15.74 9.23
CA ALA A 406 -3.23 -14.39 8.66
C ALA A 406 -1.99 -14.15 7.78
N ARG A 407 -1.02 -15.07 7.76
CA ARG A 407 0.23 -14.98 7.00
C ARG A 407 1.05 -13.74 7.36
N ASN A 408 1.03 -13.34 8.63
CA ASN A 408 1.72 -12.16 9.16
C ASN A 408 2.56 -12.45 10.43
N GLY A 409 2.52 -13.68 10.95
CA GLY A 409 3.26 -14.12 12.11
C GLY A 409 3.42 -15.65 12.16
N ILE A 410 3.78 -16.17 13.32
CA ILE A 410 3.93 -17.62 13.56
C ILE A 410 2.95 -18.11 14.61
N VAL A 411 2.60 -19.38 14.53
CA VAL A 411 1.81 -20.09 15.53
C VAL A 411 2.56 -21.34 15.96
N ILE A 412 2.62 -21.58 17.27
CA ILE A 412 3.11 -22.82 17.86
C ILE A 412 1.91 -23.57 18.40
N THR A 413 1.70 -24.80 17.91
CA THR A 413 0.57 -25.66 18.29
C THR A 413 1.09 -26.88 19.03
N ASP A 414 0.49 -27.21 20.17
CA ASP A 414 0.72 -28.50 20.84
C ASP A 414 0.15 -29.65 20.01
N ALA A 415 0.99 -30.64 19.72
CA ALA A 415 0.61 -31.88 19.05
C ALA A 415 0.59 -33.09 20.00
N SER A 416 0.89 -32.89 21.29
CA SER A 416 0.99 -33.94 22.30
C SER A 416 -0.38 -34.47 22.74
N GLY A 417 -1.42 -33.62 22.70
CA GLY A 417 -2.78 -33.95 23.17
C GLY A 417 -2.90 -33.99 24.70
N GLY A 418 -1.92 -33.46 25.42
CA GLY A 418 -1.91 -33.41 26.88
C GLY A 418 -2.83 -32.34 27.49
N GLY A 419 -3.02 -32.43 28.82
CA GLY A 419 -3.97 -31.61 29.56
C GLY A 419 -3.37 -30.38 30.26
N ASP A 420 -2.05 -30.31 30.36
CA ASP A 420 -1.34 -29.25 31.10
C ASP A 420 -1.20 -27.96 30.27
N ASP A 421 -0.41 -27.01 30.78
CA ASP A 421 -0.11 -25.74 30.10
C ASP A 421 0.82 -25.97 28.91
N LEU A 422 0.59 -25.24 27.81
CA LEU A 422 1.63 -24.99 26.82
C LEU A 422 2.51 -23.86 27.38
N VAL A 423 3.81 -24.12 27.48
CA VAL A 423 4.79 -23.13 27.97
C VAL A 423 5.81 -22.84 26.88
N VAL A 424 5.99 -21.56 26.55
CA VAL A 424 7.08 -21.04 25.73
C VAL A 424 7.64 -19.85 26.49
N GLU A 425 8.87 -19.96 26.99
CA GLU A 425 9.50 -18.95 27.83
C GLU A 425 10.97 -18.73 27.43
N ASN A 426 11.52 -17.59 27.85
CA ASN A 426 12.94 -17.30 27.65
C ASN A 426 13.83 -18.22 28.46
N ALA A 427 14.89 -18.70 27.81
CA ALA A 427 16.04 -19.29 28.46
C ALA A 427 17.32 -18.45 28.25
N ASP A 428 17.16 -17.18 27.85
CA ASP A 428 18.24 -16.24 27.56
C ASP A 428 18.00 -14.83 28.13
N ALA A 429 18.94 -13.92 27.88
CA ALA A 429 18.84 -12.50 28.24
C ALA A 429 18.39 -11.59 27.08
N SER A 430 18.14 -12.18 25.91
CA SER A 430 17.71 -11.46 24.70
C SER A 430 16.19 -11.30 24.62
N GLU A 431 15.44 -11.93 25.55
CA GLU A 431 13.97 -11.91 25.55
C GLU A 431 13.41 -12.47 24.24
N THR A 432 14.00 -13.56 23.75
CA THR A 432 13.66 -14.20 22.46
C THR A 432 12.17 -14.51 22.31
N ALA A 433 11.51 -14.95 23.38
CA ALA A 433 10.08 -15.31 23.35
C ALA A 433 9.19 -14.07 23.17
N GLU A 434 9.52 -12.94 23.79
CA GLU A 434 8.80 -11.67 23.66
C GLU A 434 9.15 -10.97 22.34
N ALA A 435 10.41 -11.04 21.90
CA ALA A 435 10.84 -10.51 20.61
C ALA A 435 10.06 -11.13 19.44
N LEU A 436 9.79 -12.44 19.53
CA LEU A 436 8.95 -13.19 18.59
C LEU A 436 7.45 -13.21 18.98
N ARG A 437 7.08 -12.62 20.11
CA ARG A 437 5.71 -12.56 20.65
C ARG A 437 5.03 -13.91 20.85
N ILE A 438 5.79 -14.95 21.14
CA ILE A 438 5.32 -16.33 21.35
C ILE A 438 5.34 -16.76 22.82
N ALA A 439 5.70 -15.86 23.75
CA ALA A 439 5.71 -16.15 25.17
C ALA A 439 4.31 -16.57 25.68
N VAL A 440 4.20 -17.77 26.27
CA VAL A 440 2.93 -18.30 26.80
C VAL A 440 3.20 -19.22 27.99
N ALA A 441 2.29 -19.21 28.96
CA ALA A 441 2.24 -20.18 30.05
C ALA A 441 0.78 -20.36 30.49
N ALA A 442 0.01 -21.13 29.72
CA ALA A 442 -1.42 -21.29 29.93
C ALA A 442 -1.97 -22.61 29.33
N GLN A 443 -3.17 -23.02 29.77
CA GLN A 443 -3.88 -24.21 29.25
C GLN A 443 -4.46 -24.01 27.84
N VAL A 444 -3.68 -23.46 26.91
CA VAL A 444 -4.04 -23.23 25.51
C VAL A 444 -3.45 -24.31 24.61
N GLY A 445 -4.12 -24.62 23.49
CA GLY A 445 -3.63 -25.60 22.51
C GLY A 445 -2.57 -25.01 21.56
N SER A 446 -2.49 -23.69 21.50
CA SER A 446 -1.55 -22.96 20.64
C SER A 446 -1.29 -21.56 21.16
N VAL A 447 -0.19 -20.96 20.73
CA VAL A 447 0.12 -19.53 20.87
C VAL A 447 0.38 -18.96 19.47
N ASP A 448 -0.27 -17.83 19.15
CA ASP A 448 -0.08 -17.08 17.91
C ASP A 448 0.65 -15.78 18.24
N SER A 449 1.69 -15.44 17.47
CA SER A 449 2.45 -14.20 17.67
C SER A 449 1.66 -12.93 17.34
N GLY A 450 0.53 -13.08 16.63
CA GLY A 450 -0.09 -12.00 15.88
C GLY A 450 0.87 -11.47 14.81
N SER A 451 0.61 -10.26 14.29
CA SER A 451 1.48 -9.63 13.30
C SER A 451 2.88 -9.34 13.84
N LEU A 452 3.91 -9.87 13.16
CA LEU A 452 5.33 -9.54 13.37
C LEU A 452 5.77 -8.27 12.61
N LYS A 453 4.82 -7.56 11.98
CA LYS A 453 5.01 -6.26 11.34
C LYS A 453 6.17 -6.25 10.32
N LEU A 454 6.02 -7.01 9.23
CA LEU A 454 6.95 -6.94 8.09
C LEU A 454 6.99 -5.53 7.51
N GLN A 455 8.19 -4.99 7.34
CA GLN A 455 8.44 -3.75 6.61
C GLN A 455 8.00 -3.90 5.15
N THR A 456 7.04 -3.07 4.75
CA THR A 456 6.56 -2.97 3.36
C THR A 456 6.99 -1.68 2.69
N THR A 457 7.34 -0.68 3.49
CA THR A 457 7.78 0.64 3.03
C THR A 457 9.14 0.94 3.66
N SER A 458 10.11 1.25 2.81
CA SER A 458 11.47 1.65 3.17
C SER A 458 11.82 2.99 2.53
N LEU A 459 12.98 3.55 2.87
CA LEU A 459 13.49 4.75 2.21
C LEU A 459 13.74 4.51 0.70
N ALA A 460 14.08 3.29 0.30
CA ALA A 460 14.34 2.93 -1.10
C ALA A 460 13.06 2.59 -1.88
N THR A 461 11.91 2.49 -1.23
CA THR A 461 10.64 2.18 -1.90
C THR A 461 10.34 3.25 -2.94
N ARG A 462 10.18 2.84 -4.20
CA ARG A 462 9.93 3.76 -5.31
C ARG A 462 8.49 4.27 -5.28
N LEU A 463 8.30 5.56 -5.46
CA LEU A 463 6.97 6.18 -5.46
C LEU A 463 6.07 5.60 -6.56
N ALA A 464 6.65 5.31 -7.73
CA ALA A 464 5.94 4.68 -8.85
C ALA A 464 5.47 3.24 -8.57
N THR A 465 5.99 2.59 -7.52
CA THR A 465 5.59 1.22 -7.13
C THR A 465 4.60 1.18 -5.96
N LEU A 466 4.52 2.26 -5.17
CA LEU A 466 3.52 2.41 -4.10
C LEU A 466 2.11 2.53 -4.66
N SER A 467 2.01 2.97 -5.90
CA SER A 467 0.75 3.07 -6.60
C SER A 467 0.38 1.73 -7.23
N GLY A 468 -0.22 0.84 -6.43
CA GLY A 468 -1.20 -0.13 -6.95
C GLY A 468 -2.37 0.55 -7.68
N GLN A 469 -2.47 1.88 -7.56
CA GLN A 469 -3.42 2.77 -8.23
C GLN A 469 -2.85 3.27 -9.56
N THR A 470 -3.60 3.12 -10.64
CA THR A 470 -3.20 3.46 -12.03
C THR A 470 -3.01 4.97 -12.33
N THR A 471 -2.93 5.83 -11.31
CA THR A 471 -3.00 7.29 -11.44
C THR A 471 -1.96 8.09 -10.65
N PHE A 472 -0.88 7.47 -10.14
CA PHE A 472 0.19 8.22 -9.47
C PHE A 472 0.75 9.34 -10.35
N ARG A 473 0.79 10.54 -9.77
CA ARG A 473 1.31 11.75 -10.37
C ARG A 473 2.18 12.44 -9.34
N LEU A 474 3.47 12.52 -9.65
CA LEU A 474 4.41 13.30 -8.88
C LEU A 474 4.02 14.79 -8.89
N GLY A 475 4.08 15.42 -7.73
CA GLY A 475 3.71 16.82 -7.56
C GLY A 475 4.02 17.33 -6.15
N ASP A 476 3.69 18.58 -5.90
CA ASP A 476 4.18 19.31 -4.73
C ASP A 476 3.28 19.12 -3.51
N LEU A 477 3.90 19.07 -2.33
CA LEU A 477 3.22 18.91 -1.05
C LEU A 477 3.23 20.21 -0.26
N ARG A 478 2.07 20.67 0.20
CA ARG A 478 1.96 21.75 1.18
C ARG A 478 1.87 21.14 2.57
N ILE A 479 2.78 21.55 3.45
CA ILE A 479 2.80 21.16 4.86
C ILE A 479 2.59 22.40 5.70
N THR A 480 1.68 22.32 6.68
CA THR A 480 1.49 23.34 7.71
C THR A 480 1.80 22.72 9.07
N ASP A 481 2.72 23.32 9.82
CA ASP A 481 3.06 22.85 11.17
C ASP A 481 2.04 23.31 12.23
N ALA A 482 2.16 22.79 13.45
CA ALA A 482 1.27 23.14 14.56
C ALA A 482 1.42 24.61 15.01
N ASN A 483 2.48 25.33 14.58
CA ASN A 483 2.62 26.77 14.76
C ASN A 483 1.86 27.58 13.69
N GLY A 484 1.26 26.92 12.70
CA GLY A 484 0.55 27.54 11.58
C GLY A 484 1.46 28.02 10.46
N THR A 485 2.75 27.66 10.46
CA THR A 485 3.68 27.98 9.37
C THR A 485 3.47 26.99 8.23
N THR A 486 3.25 27.52 7.03
CA THR A 486 3.05 26.69 5.82
C THR A 486 4.23 26.82 4.86
N LYS A 487 4.76 25.68 4.39
CA LYS A 487 5.75 25.59 3.31
C LYS A 487 5.33 24.55 2.27
N ILE A 488 5.99 24.57 1.11
CA ILE A 488 5.74 23.64 0.00
C ILE A 488 7.04 22.88 -0.26
N ALA A 489 6.98 21.55 -0.20
CA ALA A 489 8.01 20.66 -0.72
C ALA A 489 7.75 20.47 -2.22
N ASP A 490 8.71 20.90 -3.03
CA ASP A 490 8.71 20.70 -4.49
C ASP A 490 9.31 19.32 -4.78
N LEU A 491 8.48 18.40 -5.25
CA LEU A 491 8.88 17.01 -5.53
C LEU A 491 9.06 16.76 -7.03
N ASN A 492 8.66 17.69 -7.90
CA ASN A 492 8.66 17.51 -9.35
C ASN A 492 9.61 18.49 -10.07
N ALA A 493 10.51 19.14 -9.33
CA ALA A 493 11.56 19.98 -9.87
C ALA A 493 12.37 19.26 -10.94
N ALA A 494 12.44 19.85 -12.14
CA ALA A 494 13.11 19.24 -13.28
C ALA A 494 14.61 18.95 -13.00
N GLY A 495 15.00 17.68 -13.05
CA GLY A 495 16.36 17.20 -12.75
C GLY A 495 16.64 16.95 -11.26
N ALA A 496 15.62 17.05 -10.40
CA ALA A 496 15.65 16.74 -8.97
C ALA A 496 14.30 16.14 -8.53
N GLU A 497 13.63 15.41 -9.42
CA GLU A 497 12.37 14.75 -9.16
C GLU A 497 12.53 13.68 -8.07
N ALA A 498 11.62 13.64 -7.10
CA ALA A 498 11.62 12.59 -6.09
C ALA A 498 11.27 11.23 -6.73
N GLU A 499 12.10 10.21 -6.47
CA GLU A 499 11.92 8.86 -7.01
C GLU A 499 11.45 7.86 -5.93
N THR A 500 11.83 8.10 -4.68
CA THR A 500 11.66 7.21 -3.54
C THR A 500 10.94 7.86 -2.36
N VAL A 501 10.47 7.04 -1.42
CA VAL A 501 9.93 7.52 -0.13
C VAL A 501 10.97 8.31 0.66
N GLY A 502 12.24 7.90 0.62
CA GLY A 502 13.34 8.64 1.22
C GLY A 502 13.46 10.05 0.67
N ASP A 503 13.34 10.23 -0.65
CA ASP A 503 13.35 11.57 -1.27
C ASP A 503 12.22 12.47 -0.77
N VAL A 504 11.03 11.89 -0.52
CA VAL A 504 9.89 12.63 0.04
C VAL A 504 10.15 13.02 1.50
N ILE A 505 10.70 12.10 2.30
CA ILE A 505 11.07 12.37 3.70
C ILE A 505 12.12 13.49 3.76
N ASP A 506 13.17 13.39 2.96
CA ASP A 506 14.22 14.40 2.86
C ASP A 506 13.64 15.75 2.44
N ALA A 507 12.79 15.77 1.40
CA ALA A 507 12.16 17.00 0.93
C ALA A 507 11.27 17.68 1.98
N ILE A 508 10.60 16.91 2.84
CA ILE A 508 9.81 17.46 3.96
C ILE A 508 10.72 18.00 5.06
N ASN A 509 11.74 17.24 5.47
CA ASN A 509 12.67 17.62 6.53
C ASN A 509 13.51 18.85 6.15
N ASP A 510 13.87 18.99 4.87
CA ASP A 510 14.62 20.12 4.33
C ASP A 510 13.80 21.44 4.33
N LEU A 511 12.48 21.40 4.56
CA LEU A 511 11.65 22.61 4.64
C LEU A 511 12.02 23.50 5.83
N GLY A 512 12.54 22.94 6.92
CA GLY A 512 12.73 23.66 8.19
C GLY A 512 11.40 24.18 8.74
N LEU A 513 10.39 23.32 8.77
CA LEU A 513 9.18 23.47 9.58
C LEU A 513 9.41 22.80 10.94
N ASP A 514 8.54 23.06 11.92
CA ASP A 514 8.54 22.32 13.18
C ASP A 514 7.85 20.95 13.02
N VAL A 515 8.33 20.15 12.06
CA VAL A 515 7.84 18.82 11.69
C VAL A 515 9.04 17.94 11.35
N GLU A 516 9.04 16.72 11.90
CA GLU A 516 9.96 15.65 11.54
C GLU A 516 9.21 14.57 10.75
N ALA A 517 9.70 14.24 9.55
CA ALA A 517 9.25 13.13 8.75
C ALA A 517 10.20 11.93 8.92
N ARG A 518 9.63 10.75 9.14
CA ARG A 518 10.37 9.47 9.21
C ARG A 518 9.48 8.31 8.77
N LEU A 519 10.06 7.12 8.59
CA LEU A 519 9.25 5.91 8.48
C LEU A 519 8.54 5.63 9.82
N ASN A 520 7.30 5.14 9.77
CA ASN A 520 6.55 4.77 10.96
C ASN A 520 7.06 3.46 11.58
N ASP A 521 6.75 3.22 12.86
CA ASP A 521 7.26 2.06 13.60
C ASP A 521 6.67 0.72 13.09
N ALA A 522 5.60 0.77 12.30
CA ALA A 522 5.04 -0.39 11.61
C ALA A 522 5.82 -0.75 10.33
N GLY A 523 6.63 0.17 9.80
CA GLY A 523 7.36 0.04 8.54
C GLY A 523 6.46 -0.05 7.32
N ASP A 524 5.30 0.59 7.35
CA ASP A 524 4.30 0.56 6.28
C ASP A 524 3.87 1.94 5.77
N GLY A 525 4.38 3.02 6.35
CA GLY A 525 4.09 4.38 5.93
C GLY A 525 5.08 5.42 6.44
N ILE A 526 4.80 6.68 6.14
CA ILE A 526 5.54 7.84 6.67
C ILE A 526 4.80 8.35 7.90
N LEU A 527 5.53 8.60 8.98
CA LEU A 527 5.06 9.32 10.15
C LEU A 527 5.58 10.76 10.10
N LEU A 528 4.66 11.72 10.22
CA LEU A 528 5.00 13.11 10.47
C LEU A 528 4.75 13.42 11.94
N VAL A 529 5.77 13.89 12.63
CA VAL A 529 5.73 14.25 14.05
C VAL A 529 5.90 15.75 14.18
N SER A 530 4.97 16.43 14.84
CA SER A 530 5.13 17.83 15.19
C SER A 530 6.26 18.00 16.20
N THR A 531 7.24 18.84 15.89
CA THR A 531 8.31 19.25 16.82
C THR A 531 8.06 20.63 17.41
N ALA A 532 6.87 21.20 17.16
CA ALA A 532 6.44 22.48 17.72
C ALA A 532 6.23 22.39 19.24
N ASP A 533 6.10 23.56 19.88
CA ASP A 533 5.75 23.63 21.31
C ASP A 533 4.40 22.91 21.56
N PRO A 534 4.28 22.05 22.59
CA PRO A 534 3.02 21.38 22.93
C PRO A 534 1.85 22.33 23.20
N GLU A 535 2.10 23.60 23.55
CA GLU A 535 1.07 24.63 23.70
C GLU A 535 0.60 25.24 22.38
N ALA A 536 1.18 24.85 21.24
CA ALA A 536 0.80 25.35 19.92
C ALA A 536 -0.65 24.96 19.57
N THR A 537 -1.45 25.94 19.15
CA THR A 537 -2.88 25.76 18.88
C THR A 537 -3.22 25.51 17.40
N GLY A 538 -2.22 25.47 16.51
CA GLY A 538 -2.41 25.13 15.11
C GLY A 538 -2.50 23.62 14.89
N GLU A 539 -2.87 23.22 13.68
CA GLU A 539 -3.05 21.81 13.31
C GLU A 539 -1.98 21.42 12.28
N LEU A 540 -1.29 20.31 12.54
CA LEU A 540 -0.40 19.69 11.55
C LEU A 540 -1.25 19.21 10.37
N THR A 541 -0.98 19.69 9.16
CA THR A 541 -1.73 19.29 7.95
C THR A 541 -0.82 19.11 6.75
N VAL A 542 -1.20 18.18 5.87
CA VAL A 542 -0.55 17.93 4.57
C VAL A 542 -1.60 17.96 3.46
N GLN A 543 -1.28 18.61 2.35
CA GLN A 543 -2.15 18.72 1.18
C GLN A 543 -1.36 18.60 -0.12
N ASP A 544 -1.89 17.86 -1.09
CA ASP A 544 -1.40 17.88 -2.47
C ASP A 544 -1.70 19.24 -3.12
N VAL A 545 -0.67 19.94 -3.55
CA VAL A 545 -0.79 21.19 -4.35
C VAL A 545 -0.90 20.86 -5.82
N SER A 546 -0.13 19.88 -6.27
CA SER A 546 -0.18 19.27 -7.59
C SER A 546 0.10 17.76 -7.44
N GLY A 547 -0.28 16.95 -8.42
CA GLY A 547 -0.13 15.50 -8.29
C GLY A 547 -1.11 14.88 -7.28
N ASN A 548 -0.70 13.77 -6.66
CA ASN A 548 -1.46 13.05 -5.62
C ASN A 548 -0.52 12.25 -4.69
N VAL A 549 0.62 12.83 -4.32
CA VAL A 549 1.65 12.15 -3.52
C VAL A 549 1.18 11.95 -2.08
N ALA A 550 0.58 12.97 -1.45
CA ALA A 550 0.09 12.87 -0.07
C ALA A 550 -1.09 11.90 0.02
N GLU A 551 -2.00 11.91 -0.95
CA GLU A 551 -3.08 10.92 -1.05
C GLU A 551 -2.52 9.49 -1.16
N THR A 552 -1.58 9.26 -2.06
CA THR A 552 -0.96 7.93 -2.27
C THR A 552 -0.23 7.41 -1.03
N LEU A 553 0.37 8.31 -0.24
CA LEU A 553 1.12 8.00 0.98
C LEU A 553 0.25 8.07 2.26
N ASN A 554 -1.08 8.20 2.12
CA ASN A 554 -2.02 8.34 3.24
C ASN A 554 -1.73 9.50 4.20
N LEU A 555 -1.07 10.56 3.71
CA LEU A 555 -0.69 11.74 4.50
C LEU A 555 -1.78 12.81 4.55
N THR A 556 -2.86 12.69 3.77
CA THR A 556 -3.99 13.63 3.76
C THR A 556 -4.93 13.51 4.97
N ARG A 557 -4.65 12.55 5.87
CA ARG A 557 -5.41 12.32 7.09
C ARG A 557 -5.30 13.50 8.07
N ALA A 558 -6.33 13.64 8.91
CA ALA A 558 -6.27 14.58 10.03
C ALA A 558 -5.21 14.17 11.04
N ALA A 559 -4.53 15.14 11.65
CA ALA A 559 -3.56 14.86 12.69
C ALA A 559 -4.26 14.29 13.94
N THR A 560 -3.61 13.31 14.56
CA THR A 560 -4.01 12.76 15.86
C THR A 560 -3.02 13.21 16.92
N THR A 561 -3.45 13.25 18.19
CA THR A 561 -2.54 13.53 19.31
C THR A 561 -2.16 12.22 19.98
N ILE A 562 -0.87 11.94 20.07
CA ILE A 562 -0.31 10.78 20.78
C ILE A 562 0.69 11.25 21.83
N GLN A 563 0.94 10.41 22.82
CA GLN A 563 1.96 10.67 23.83
C GLN A 563 3.31 10.16 23.33
N ILE A 564 4.24 11.08 23.06
CA ILE A 564 5.65 10.77 22.78
C ILE A 564 6.46 11.32 23.96
N GLU A 565 7.20 10.45 24.65
CA GLU A 565 7.98 10.82 25.85
C GLU A 565 7.18 11.58 26.92
N ASP A 566 5.93 11.16 27.17
CA ASP A 566 4.96 11.79 28.09
C ASP A 566 4.52 13.23 27.68
N VAL A 567 4.64 13.56 26.39
CA VAL A 567 4.20 14.83 25.80
C VAL A 567 3.12 14.59 24.74
N ASP A 568 1.98 15.28 24.88
CA ASP A 568 0.94 15.34 23.84
C ASP A 568 1.52 15.95 22.56
N THR A 569 1.65 15.13 21.52
CA THR A 569 2.30 15.47 20.27
C THR A 569 1.35 15.18 19.10
N GLN A 570 1.16 16.16 18.22
CA GLN A 570 0.40 15.96 16.99
C GLN A 570 1.20 15.13 15.99
N VAL A 571 0.58 14.11 15.41
CA VAL A 571 1.16 13.24 14.39
C VAL A 571 0.20 13.00 13.24
N ILE A 572 0.76 12.75 12.05
CA ILE A 572 0.03 12.17 10.91
C ILE A 572 0.74 10.86 10.57
N ASP A 573 0.03 9.74 10.69
CA ASP A 573 0.53 8.42 10.32
C ASP A 573 -0.06 7.96 8.97
N GLY A 574 0.83 7.89 7.98
CA GLY A 574 0.56 7.39 6.64
C GLY A 574 0.47 5.86 6.56
N THR A 575 0.25 5.16 7.68
CA THR A 575 0.12 3.70 7.71
C THR A 575 -0.88 3.19 6.67
N SER A 576 -0.46 2.15 5.94
CA SER A 576 -1.31 1.39 5.02
C SER A 576 -2.08 0.27 5.72
N THR A 577 -1.89 0.09 7.03
CA THR A 577 -2.65 -0.87 7.84
C THR A 577 -3.85 -0.18 8.47
N TYR A 578 -5.02 -0.77 8.24
CA TYR A 578 -6.27 -0.28 8.77
C TYR A 578 -6.75 -1.23 9.86
N ALA A 579 -7.27 -0.66 10.94
CA ALA A 579 -7.78 -1.42 12.08
C ALA A 579 -9.18 -0.93 12.44
N VAL A 580 -10.06 -1.87 12.75
CA VAL A 580 -11.41 -1.62 13.21
C VAL A 580 -11.61 -2.37 14.51
N ASP A 581 -11.77 -1.64 15.61
CA ASP A 581 -12.17 -2.24 16.88
C ASP A 581 -13.66 -2.63 16.81
N LEU A 582 -13.93 -3.93 16.95
CA LEU A 582 -15.28 -4.48 16.91
C LEU A 582 -16.09 -4.12 18.15
N ALA A 583 -15.46 -3.80 19.28
CA ALA A 583 -16.16 -3.27 20.45
C ALA A 583 -16.74 -1.88 20.18
N GLU A 584 -16.14 -1.12 19.26
CA GLU A 584 -16.60 0.21 18.84
C GLU A 584 -17.65 0.14 17.71
N ILE A 585 -17.81 -1.03 17.06
CA ILE A 585 -18.79 -1.22 15.99
C ILE A 585 -20.21 -1.14 16.53
N GLY A 586 -20.94 -0.13 16.04
CA GLY A 586 -22.29 0.18 16.49
C GLY A 586 -22.36 0.96 17.79
N GLN A 587 -21.26 1.54 18.27
CA GLN A 587 -21.37 2.68 19.20
C GLN A 587 -21.82 3.96 18.48
N GLY A 588 -21.87 3.95 17.14
CA GLY A 588 -22.13 5.13 16.30
C GLY A 588 -21.04 6.19 16.50
N ALA A 589 -20.87 7.11 15.56
CA ALA A 589 -20.35 8.41 15.97
C ALA A 589 -21.28 8.89 17.10
N ALA A 590 -20.75 9.27 18.27
CA ALA A 590 -21.61 9.76 19.33
C ALA A 590 -22.46 10.88 18.71
N ALA A 591 -23.71 11.07 19.14
CA ALA A 591 -24.47 12.26 18.74
C ALA A 591 -23.67 13.56 19.00
N GLU A 592 -22.68 13.48 19.90
CA GLU A 592 -21.67 14.46 20.25
C GLU A 592 -20.60 14.68 19.16
N ASP A 593 -20.29 13.69 18.31
CA ASP A 593 -19.33 13.80 17.20
C ASP A 593 -19.95 14.39 15.92
N THR A 594 -21.27 14.61 15.91
CA THR A 594 -21.96 15.19 14.76
C THR A 594 -21.46 16.61 14.51
N LEU A 595 -20.84 16.84 13.34
CA LEU A 595 -20.37 18.17 12.93
C LEU A 595 -21.53 19.18 12.81
N LEU A 596 -21.35 20.38 13.34
CA LEU A 596 -22.33 21.46 13.22
C LEU A 596 -22.55 21.89 11.76
N SER A 597 -21.55 21.70 10.90
CA SER A 597 -21.63 21.95 9.46
C SER A 597 -22.48 20.93 8.70
N SER A 598 -22.67 19.71 9.23
CA SER A 598 -23.47 18.66 8.58
C SER A 598 -24.96 18.76 8.90
N LEU A 599 -25.33 19.58 9.88
CA LEU A 599 -26.71 19.80 10.30
C LEU A 599 -27.58 20.42 9.20
N LYS A 600 -28.90 20.30 9.33
CA LYS A 600 -29.88 20.79 8.35
C LYS A 600 -29.67 20.24 6.92
N GLY A 601 -29.28 18.96 6.82
CA GLY A 601 -29.06 18.31 5.53
C GLY A 601 -27.82 18.82 4.81
N GLY A 602 -26.74 19.11 5.55
CA GLY A 602 -25.48 19.62 5.00
C GLY A 602 -25.44 21.13 4.76
N ALA A 603 -26.49 21.87 5.12
CA ALA A 603 -26.48 23.34 5.05
C ALA A 603 -25.73 23.97 6.23
N GLY A 604 -25.48 23.21 7.30
CA GLY A 604 -24.92 23.68 8.55
C GLY A 604 -25.87 24.58 9.34
N ILE A 605 -25.42 24.99 10.52
CA ILE A 605 -26.06 26.05 11.30
C ILE A 605 -25.44 27.41 10.96
N ASP A 606 -26.23 28.47 11.06
CA ASP A 606 -25.68 29.82 11.19
C ASP A 606 -24.84 29.91 12.47
N ARG A 607 -23.74 30.68 12.47
CA ARG A 607 -22.82 30.82 13.62
C ARG A 607 -22.97 32.15 14.36
N GLY A 608 -24.18 32.68 14.44
CA GLY A 608 -24.53 33.81 15.28
C GLY A 608 -24.51 33.53 16.79
N ASP A 609 -24.65 34.58 17.57
CA ASP A 609 -24.64 34.56 19.02
C ASP A 609 -26.00 34.11 19.57
N VAL A 610 -25.96 33.28 20.59
CA VAL A 610 -27.13 32.71 21.26
C VAL A 610 -27.13 33.11 22.73
N VAL A 611 -28.26 33.63 23.23
CA VAL A 611 -28.43 33.93 24.66
C VAL A 611 -29.38 32.93 25.31
N ILE A 612 -28.95 32.36 26.42
CA ILE A 612 -29.71 31.39 27.22
C ILE A 612 -29.96 31.97 28.62
N THR A 613 -31.21 31.92 29.09
CA THR A 613 -31.65 32.45 30.39
C THR A 613 -32.47 31.38 31.11
N ASP A 614 -32.14 31.06 32.37
CA ASP A 614 -32.89 30.09 33.17
C ASP A 614 -34.25 30.62 33.68
N SER A 615 -35.01 29.76 34.36
CA SER A 615 -36.33 30.10 34.91
C SER A 615 -36.32 31.11 36.06
N THR A 616 -35.15 31.46 36.63
CA THR A 616 -35.06 32.54 37.63
C THR A 616 -35.13 33.91 36.96
N GLY A 617 -34.70 34.01 35.70
CA GLY A 617 -34.63 35.25 34.93
C GLY A 617 -33.63 36.27 35.48
N THR A 618 -32.78 35.88 36.44
CA THR A 618 -31.84 36.80 37.11
C THR A 618 -30.46 36.87 36.46
N ALA A 619 -30.07 35.81 35.72
CA ALA A 619 -28.81 35.73 35.00
C ALA A 619 -29.01 35.05 33.64
N SER A 620 -28.18 35.45 32.67
CA SER A 620 -28.12 34.85 31.33
C SER A 620 -26.66 34.81 30.86
N PHE A 621 -26.35 33.91 29.93
CA PHE A 621 -25.06 33.88 29.25
C PHE A 621 -25.24 33.89 27.74
N ALA A 622 -24.20 34.33 27.04
CA ALA A 622 -24.12 34.33 25.60
C ALA A 622 -23.07 33.33 25.11
N LEU A 623 -23.39 32.64 24.03
CA LEU A 623 -22.48 31.88 23.18
C LEU A 623 -22.14 32.76 21.98
N ASP A 624 -20.87 32.90 21.65
CA ASP A 624 -20.37 33.74 20.55
C ASP A 624 -19.72 32.86 19.47
N LEU A 625 -20.58 32.18 18.69
CA LEU A 625 -20.18 31.12 17.78
C LEU A 625 -19.44 31.62 16.52
N ASN A 626 -19.40 32.93 16.28
CA ASN A 626 -18.60 33.57 15.21
C ASN A 626 -17.37 34.31 15.74
N GLY A 627 -17.19 34.39 17.05
CA GLY A 627 -16.08 35.06 17.71
C GLY A 627 -15.36 34.13 18.67
N SER A 628 -15.49 34.39 19.97
CA SER A 628 -14.71 33.70 21.02
C SER A 628 -14.97 32.19 21.11
N ASP A 629 -16.08 31.69 20.58
CA ASP A 629 -16.45 30.26 20.57
C ASP A 629 -16.41 29.66 19.15
N SER A 630 -15.72 30.29 18.19
CA SER A 630 -15.68 29.84 16.79
C SER A 630 -15.04 28.46 16.57
N GLY A 631 -14.27 27.98 17.55
CA GLY A 631 -13.64 26.65 17.54
C GLY A 631 -14.62 25.49 17.77
N VAL A 632 -15.87 25.77 18.14
CA VAL A 632 -16.90 24.73 18.29
C VAL A 632 -17.32 24.19 16.93
N SER A 633 -17.03 22.92 16.71
CA SER A 633 -17.19 22.22 15.43
C SER A 633 -18.17 21.06 15.49
N THR A 634 -18.36 20.44 16.67
CA THR A 634 -19.27 19.31 16.89
C THR A 634 -20.42 19.64 17.86
N VAL A 635 -21.46 18.80 17.86
CA VAL A 635 -22.58 18.89 18.81
C VAL A 635 -22.12 18.68 20.26
N GLY A 636 -21.14 17.81 20.50
CA GLY A 636 -20.56 17.52 21.81
C GLY A 636 -19.81 18.73 22.37
N GLN A 637 -18.92 19.31 21.56
CA GLN A 637 -18.23 20.55 21.92
C GLN A 637 -19.21 21.69 22.23
N LEU A 638 -20.35 21.75 21.52
CA LEU A 638 -21.39 22.74 21.79
C LEU A 638 -22.13 22.47 23.12
N ILE A 639 -22.42 21.21 23.44
CA ILE A 639 -23.02 20.80 24.72
C ILE A 639 -22.09 21.16 25.88
N ASP A 640 -20.81 20.83 25.77
CA ASP A 640 -19.79 21.14 26.77
C ASP A 640 -19.65 22.65 26.99
N LEU A 641 -19.62 23.42 25.89
CA LEU A 641 -19.58 24.87 25.96
C LEU A 641 -20.81 25.43 26.71
N ILE A 642 -22.02 24.96 26.39
CA ILE A 642 -23.25 25.41 27.05
C ILE A 642 -23.19 25.12 28.56
N ASN A 643 -22.81 23.90 28.94
CA ASN A 643 -22.72 23.49 30.34
C ASN A 643 -21.65 24.29 31.10
N SER A 644 -20.50 24.52 30.48
CA SER A 644 -19.40 25.32 31.05
C SER A 644 -19.81 26.77 31.27
N ARG A 645 -20.42 27.42 30.26
CA ARG A 645 -20.90 28.81 30.35
C ARG A 645 -22.04 28.97 31.36
N ALA A 646 -22.93 27.98 31.45
CA ALA A 646 -24.01 27.96 32.45
C ALA A 646 -23.45 27.92 33.87
N ALA A 647 -22.50 27.01 34.14
CA ALA A 647 -21.84 26.89 35.44
C ALA A 647 -21.05 28.16 35.82
N ALA A 648 -20.28 28.72 34.89
CA ALA A 648 -19.48 29.94 35.12
C ALA A 648 -20.36 31.18 35.37
N SER A 649 -21.53 31.24 34.74
CA SER A 649 -22.46 32.38 34.84
C SER A 649 -23.51 32.21 35.95
N GLY A 650 -23.50 31.08 36.67
CA GLY A 650 -24.48 30.76 37.71
C GLY A 650 -25.90 30.57 37.18
N VAL A 651 -26.05 30.22 35.90
CA VAL A 651 -27.34 29.97 35.23
C VAL A 651 -27.66 28.48 35.36
N GLY A 652 -28.81 28.13 35.96
CA GLY A 652 -29.17 26.74 36.23
C GLY A 652 -29.73 26.03 35.00
N VAL A 653 -28.88 25.73 34.01
CA VAL A 653 -29.24 24.98 32.80
C VAL A 653 -28.25 23.84 32.59
N THR A 654 -28.76 22.68 32.18
CA THR A 654 -27.93 21.55 31.74
C THR A 654 -28.31 21.15 30.32
N ALA A 655 -27.35 21.14 29.42
CA ALA A 655 -27.46 20.63 28.07
C ALA A 655 -27.02 19.17 28.01
N ARG A 656 -27.72 18.38 27.19
CA ARG A 656 -27.37 16.98 26.85
C ARG A 656 -27.96 16.60 25.50
N VAL A 657 -27.53 15.49 24.94
CA VAL A 657 -28.25 14.85 23.83
C VAL A 657 -29.62 14.39 24.33
N ASN A 658 -30.66 14.59 23.53
CA ASN A 658 -32.01 14.17 23.89
C ASN A 658 -32.14 12.64 23.95
N THR A 659 -33.13 12.14 24.67
CA THR A 659 -33.34 10.68 24.86
C THR A 659 -33.59 9.91 23.56
N SER A 660 -33.90 10.60 22.46
CA SER A 660 -34.12 9.99 21.15
C SER A 660 -32.86 9.99 20.26
N GLY A 661 -31.73 10.54 20.71
CA GLY A 661 -30.50 10.64 19.93
C GLY A 661 -30.64 11.48 18.66
N THR A 662 -31.57 12.44 18.62
CA THR A 662 -31.93 13.21 17.41
C THR A 662 -31.62 14.70 17.52
N GLY A 663 -31.13 15.17 18.67
CA GLY A 663 -30.96 16.59 18.92
C GLY A 663 -30.49 16.91 20.33
N ILE A 664 -30.41 18.20 20.64
CA ILE A 664 -29.96 18.72 21.93
C ILE A 664 -31.18 19.02 22.81
N GLU A 665 -31.11 18.65 24.10
CA GLU A 665 -32.08 18.98 25.12
C GLU A 665 -31.44 19.87 26.20
N LEU A 666 -32.09 20.99 26.51
CA LEU A 666 -31.76 21.87 27.62
C LEU A 666 -32.76 21.63 28.74
N GLU A 667 -32.28 21.30 29.93
CA GLU A 667 -33.07 21.12 31.15
C GLU A 667 -32.77 22.28 32.11
N ASP A 668 -33.83 22.93 32.60
CA ASP A 668 -33.74 23.91 33.66
C ASP A 668 -33.57 23.23 35.03
N THR A 669 -32.50 23.58 35.73
CA THR A 669 -32.16 23.11 37.07
C THR A 669 -32.30 24.22 38.13
N ALA A 670 -32.61 25.45 37.73
CA ALA A 670 -32.66 26.60 38.64
C ALA A 670 -33.95 26.67 39.49
N GLY A 671 -35.06 26.11 39.00
CA GLY A 671 -36.32 25.99 39.75
C GLY A 671 -37.05 27.33 40.03
N GLY A 672 -36.85 28.33 39.18
CA GLY A 672 -37.50 29.65 39.25
C GLY A 672 -38.96 29.65 38.76
N ALA A 673 -39.67 30.76 39.03
CA ALA A 673 -41.08 30.92 38.66
C ALA A 673 -41.32 31.38 37.21
N GLY A 674 -40.25 31.76 36.49
CA GLY A 674 -40.26 32.12 35.07
C GLY A 674 -40.03 30.90 34.16
N LEU A 675 -39.79 31.14 32.87
CA LEU A 675 -39.48 30.08 31.90
C LEU A 675 -38.00 30.10 31.48
N LEU A 676 -37.40 28.93 31.24
CA LEU A 676 -36.12 28.83 30.53
C LEU A 676 -36.32 29.33 29.08
N THR A 677 -35.48 30.25 28.62
CA THR A 677 -35.57 30.83 27.28
C THR A 677 -34.24 30.81 26.54
N VAL A 678 -34.31 30.60 25.22
CA VAL A 678 -33.17 30.65 24.30
C VAL A 678 -33.52 31.55 23.13
N ARG A 679 -32.63 32.49 22.79
CA ARG A 679 -32.87 33.49 21.73
C ARG A 679 -31.61 33.79 20.94
N ASP A 680 -31.78 33.90 19.62
CA ASP A 680 -30.78 34.44 18.70
C ASP A 680 -30.55 35.95 18.87
N VAL A 681 -29.29 36.40 18.83
CA VAL A 681 -28.94 37.83 18.90
C VAL A 681 -28.64 38.42 17.53
N ASN A 682 -27.69 37.83 16.78
CA ASN A 682 -27.19 38.32 15.49
C ASN A 682 -27.10 37.20 14.43
N GLY A 683 -28.06 36.27 14.44
CA GLY A 683 -28.10 35.13 13.51
C GLY A 683 -29.35 34.26 13.67
N THR A 684 -29.27 33.01 13.22
CA THR A 684 -30.31 31.98 13.37
C THR A 684 -29.82 30.71 14.05
N SER A 685 -28.69 30.73 14.75
CA SER A 685 -28.06 29.56 15.39
C SER A 685 -29.00 28.78 16.31
N ALA A 686 -29.70 29.43 17.22
CA ALA A 686 -30.66 28.79 18.11
C ALA A 686 -31.87 28.25 17.34
N ALA A 687 -32.35 28.96 16.32
CA ALA A 687 -33.42 28.48 15.45
C ALA A 687 -32.98 27.25 14.63
N ASP A 688 -31.74 27.24 14.14
CA ASP A 688 -31.14 26.17 13.34
C ASP A 688 -30.90 24.92 14.17
N LEU A 689 -30.48 25.10 15.43
CA LEU A 689 -30.38 24.05 16.46
C LEU A 689 -31.75 23.62 17.01
N LYS A 690 -32.84 24.29 16.60
CA LYS A 690 -34.21 24.09 17.09
C LYS A 690 -34.36 24.30 18.60
N LEU A 691 -33.49 25.12 19.18
CA LEU A 691 -33.51 25.49 20.59
C LEU A 691 -34.20 26.84 20.83
N ALA A 692 -34.42 27.67 19.81
CA ALA A 692 -35.04 28.99 19.96
C ALA A 692 -36.48 28.89 20.53
N GLY A 693 -36.75 29.62 21.61
CA GLY A 693 -38.06 29.73 22.22
C GLY A 693 -38.07 29.60 23.74
N GLU A 694 -39.26 29.36 24.28
CA GLU A 694 -39.50 29.16 25.72
C GLU A 694 -39.65 27.66 26.02
N ALA A 695 -39.17 27.24 27.18
CA ALA A 695 -39.21 25.86 27.64
C ALA A 695 -40.65 25.36 27.88
N LYS A 696 -40.83 24.06 27.65
CA LYS A 696 -42.06 23.33 27.97
C LYS A 696 -41.90 22.59 29.28
N GLU A 697 -42.93 22.62 30.11
CA GLU A 697 -42.94 21.88 31.37
C GLU A 697 -43.40 20.44 31.14
N ALA A 698 -42.58 19.48 31.54
CA ALA A 698 -42.89 18.05 31.54
C ALA A 698 -42.35 17.41 32.84
N ASN A 699 -43.19 16.65 33.54
CA ASN A 699 -42.82 15.97 34.80
C ASN A 699 -42.21 16.88 35.89
N GLY A 700 -42.65 18.13 35.97
CA GLY A 700 -42.16 19.11 36.96
C GLY A 700 -40.79 19.70 36.65
N LYS A 701 -40.29 19.52 35.42
CA LYS A 701 -39.05 20.13 34.90
C LYS A 701 -39.35 20.91 33.63
N GLN A 702 -38.66 22.04 33.43
CA GLN A 702 -38.75 22.78 32.18
C GLN A 702 -37.65 22.33 31.22
N THR A 703 -38.03 22.04 29.98
CA THR A 703 -37.10 21.57 28.95
C THR A 703 -37.33 22.25 27.61
N ILE A 704 -36.26 22.48 26.86
CA ILE A 704 -36.29 22.81 25.43
C ILE A 704 -35.62 21.65 24.70
N ASN A 705 -36.29 21.07 23.72
CA ASN A 705 -35.78 19.90 22.99
C ASN A 705 -35.75 20.19 21.48
N GLY A 706 -34.54 20.27 20.93
CA GLY A 706 -34.26 20.47 19.52
C GLY A 706 -34.37 19.18 18.70
N ALA A 707 -35.50 18.47 18.78
CA ALA A 707 -35.66 17.16 18.15
C ALA A 707 -35.54 17.18 16.61
N ASN A 708 -35.02 16.08 16.06
CA ASN A 708 -34.77 15.88 14.62
C ASN A 708 -33.80 16.92 14.02
N LEU A 709 -32.83 17.38 14.80
CA LEU A 709 -31.77 18.28 14.35
C LEU A 709 -30.79 17.54 13.42
N PHE A 710 -30.47 16.32 13.80
CA PHE A 710 -29.82 15.30 13.00
C PHE A 710 -30.76 14.09 12.93
N ALA A 711 -30.49 13.17 12.00
CA ALA A 711 -31.18 11.89 12.02
C ALA A 711 -31.01 11.31 13.44
N ALA A 712 -32.05 10.70 14.01
CA ALA A 712 -31.80 9.71 15.05
C ALA A 712 -30.71 8.84 14.46
N THR A 713 -29.58 8.66 15.15
CA THR A 713 -28.64 7.57 14.83
C THR A 713 -29.49 6.46 14.27
N SER A 714 -29.35 6.15 12.97
CA SER A 714 -29.96 4.96 12.39
C SER A 714 -29.69 3.90 13.43
N ALA A 715 -30.76 3.34 14.04
CA ALA A 715 -30.68 2.47 15.20
C ALA A 715 -29.34 1.76 15.15
N ALA A 716 -28.41 2.15 16.05
CA ALA A 716 -26.98 1.90 15.91
C ALA A 716 -26.76 0.67 15.03
N SER A 717 -26.30 0.87 13.79
CA SER A 717 -26.00 -0.29 12.96
C SER A 717 -25.02 -1.07 13.81
N HIS A 718 -25.43 -2.24 14.28
CA HIS A 718 -24.58 -3.19 14.98
C HIS A 718 -24.26 -4.30 13.97
N GLY A 719 -23.33 -5.17 14.31
CA GLY A 719 -23.06 -6.34 13.48
C GLY A 719 -22.40 -6.02 12.14
N ILE A 720 -22.59 -6.91 11.18
CA ILE A 720 -21.82 -6.92 9.92
C ILE A 720 -22.18 -5.76 8.98
N GLU A 721 -23.36 -5.14 9.09
CA GLU A 721 -23.72 -3.96 8.29
C GLU A 721 -22.91 -2.74 8.72
N ALA A 722 -22.74 -2.57 10.03
CA ALA A 722 -21.94 -1.50 10.60
C ALA A 722 -20.46 -1.67 10.32
N LEU A 723 -19.98 -2.92 10.43
CA LEU A 723 -18.61 -3.25 10.04
C LEU A 723 -18.38 -2.96 8.56
N ALA A 724 -19.32 -3.31 7.67
CA ALA A 724 -19.21 -2.99 6.24
C ALA A 724 -19.16 -1.47 6.00
N ALA A 725 -20.03 -0.70 6.66
CA ALA A 725 -20.01 0.77 6.57
C ALA A 725 -18.67 1.34 7.07
N ARG A 726 -18.18 0.86 8.22
CA ARG A 726 -16.90 1.31 8.79
C ARG A 726 -15.71 1.01 7.89
N ILE A 727 -15.67 -0.17 7.27
CA ILE A 727 -14.62 -0.52 6.31
C ILE A 727 -14.65 0.44 5.09
N ASN A 728 -15.84 0.71 4.56
CA ASN A 728 -15.98 1.63 3.42
C ASN A 728 -15.63 3.09 3.76
N GLU A 729 -15.86 3.54 5.01
CA GLU A 729 -15.46 4.87 5.48
C GLU A 729 -13.94 5.08 5.55
N LEU A 730 -13.18 3.99 5.70
CA LEU A 730 -11.72 4.05 5.79
C LEU A 730 -11.06 4.30 4.43
N ASP A 731 -11.78 4.12 3.32
CA ASP A 731 -11.27 4.25 1.94
C ASP A 731 -9.96 3.47 1.73
N ALA A 732 -9.94 2.22 2.20
CA ALA A 732 -8.75 1.39 2.32
C ALA A 732 -8.46 0.53 1.08
N GLY A 733 -9.02 0.88 -0.08
CA GLY A 733 -8.93 0.07 -1.32
C GLY A 733 -9.72 -1.25 -1.25
N VAL A 734 -10.69 -1.34 -0.34
CA VAL A 734 -11.56 -2.51 -0.16
C VAL A 734 -13.01 -2.04 -0.03
N THR A 735 -13.87 -2.54 -0.91
CA THR A 735 -15.32 -2.36 -0.83
C THR A 735 -15.98 -3.50 -0.05
N ALA A 736 -16.59 -3.17 1.08
CA ALA A 736 -17.34 -4.10 1.93
C ALA A 736 -18.86 -4.02 1.69
N SER A 737 -19.54 -5.18 1.69
CA SER A 737 -20.99 -5.27 1.53
C SER A 737 -21.58 -6.46 2.30
N THR A 738 -22.86 -6.37 2.66
CA THR A 738 -23.59 -7.49 3.28
C THR A 738 -24.35 -8.29 2.23
N ILE A 739 -24.30 -9.62 2.33
CA ILE A 739 -24.98 -10.56 1.43
C ILE A 739 -25.94 -11.42 2.25
N PHE A 740 -27.22 -11.48 1.85
CA PHE A 740 -28.17 -12.47 2.38
C PHE A 740 -28.15 -13.73 1.52
N ASP A 741 -27.73 -14.86 2.08
CA ASP A 741 -27.57 -16.13 1.35
C ASP A 741 -28.84 -17.01 1.33
N GLY A 742 -29.98 -16.45 1.73
CA GLY A 742 -31.27 -17.14 1.84
C GLY A 742 -31.54 -17.76 3.21
N ILE A 743 -30.52 -17.88 4.06
CA ILE A 743 -30.64 -18.40 5.43
C ILE A 743 -30.13 -17.37 6.43
N GLY A 744 -28.97 -16.75 6.16
CA GLY A 744 -28.38 -15.72 7.00
C GLY A 744 -27.58 -14.71 6.18
N TYR A 745 -26.78 -13.93 6.87
CA TYR A 745 -26.01 -12.84 6.30
C TYR A 745 -24.51 -13.13 6.31
N ARG A 746 -23.77 -12.55 5.37
CA ARG A 746 -22.30 -12.66 5.26
C ARG A 746 -21.73 -11.29 4.91
N LEU A 747 -20.52 -11.03 5.35
CA LEU A 747 -19.72 -9.89 4.89
C LEU A 747 -18.94 -10.32 3.65
N SER A 748 -19.06 -9.56 2.57
CA SER A 748 -18.24 -9.68 1.37
C SER A 748 -17.28 -8.51 1.31
N LEU A 749 -16.00 -8.82 1.16
CA LEU A 749 -14.93 -7.85 0.91
C LEU A 749 -14.47 -8.05 -0.53
N ASN A 750 -14.45 -6.98 -1.31
CA ASN A 750 -13.88 -6.96 -2.65
C ASN A 750 -12.73 -5.96 -2.64
N VAL A 751 -11.54 -6.41 -3.03
CA VAL A 751 -10.43 -5.47 -3.27
C VAL A 751 -10.76 -4.67 -4.53
N ASP A 752 -10.51 -3.36 -4.51
CA ASP A 752 -10.91 -2.48 -5.59
C ASP A 752 -10.02 -2.65 -6.85
N GLU A 753 -8.75 -3.03 -6.64
CA GLU A 753 -7.76 -3.21 -7.70
C GLU A 753 -7.49 -4.69 -8.01
N THR A 754 -7.14 -4.98 -9.26
CA THR A 754 -6.78 -6.34 -9.72
C THR A 754 -5.30 -6.63 -9.53
N GLY A 755 -4.90 -7.90 -9.61
CA GLY A 755 -3.49 -8.30 -9.62
C GLY A 755 -3.03 -8.95 -8.32
N SER A 756 -2.01 -9.80 -8.41
CA SER A 756 -1.48 -10.61 -7.30
C SER A 756 -0.86 -9.77 -6.19
N ALA A 757 -0.32 -8.60 -6.52
CA ALA A 757 0.21 -7.66 -5.53
C ALA A 757 -0.88 -7.05 -4.64
N ASN A 758 -2.14 -7.07 -5.10
CA ASN A 758 -3.29 -6.50 -4.40
C ASN A 758 -4.03 -7.53 -3.53
N GLU A 759 -3.40 -8.66 -3.19
CA GLU A 759 -3.95 -9.63 -2.24
C GLU A 759 -4.12 -8.99 -0.85
N LEU A 760 -5.30 -9.14 -0.24
CA LEU A 760 -5.64 -8.57 1.06
C LEU A 760 -5.10 -9.45 2.19
N LEU A 761 -4.22 -8.88 3.01
CA LEU A 761 -3.85 -9.44 4.30
C LEU A 761 -4.93 -9.07 5.30
N LEU A 762 -5.57 -10.09 5.86
CA LEU A 762 -6.64 -9.94 6.84
C LEU A 762 -6.25 -10.64 8.14
N ASP A 763 -5.99 -9.82 9.16
CA ASP A 763 -5.76 -10.29 10.51
C ASP A 763 -7.02 -10.02 11.34
N GLY A 764 -7.74 -11.10 11.60
CA GLY A 764 -8.95 -11.08 12.41
C GLY A 764 -8.92 -12.26 13.34
N ALA A 765 -7.89 -12.39 14.18
CA ALA A 765 -7.79 -13.35 15.28
C ALA A 765 -8.92 -13.16 16.31
N LEU A 766 -10.15 -13.34 15.85
CA LEU A 766 -11.42 -13.05 16.48
C LEU A 766 -12.21 -14.35 16.46
N ALA A 767 -12.86 -14.67 17.57
CA ALA A 767 -13.54 -15.95 17.76
C ALA A 767 -14.77 -16.19 16.85
N GLY A 768 -15.08 -15.30 15.89
CA GLY A 768 -16.32 -15.34 15.09
C GLY A 768 -16.24 -14.91 13.63
N LEU A 769 -15.11 -14.40 13.13
CA LEU A 769 -14.97 -13.92 11.76
C LEU A 769 -13.89 -14.71 11.01
N SER A 770 -14.33 -15.55 10.07
CA SER A 770 -13.45 -16.30 9.18
C SER A 770 -13.85 -16.06 7.75
N PHE A 771 -12.89 -15.85 6.86
CA PHE A 771 -13.15 -15.60 5.46
C PHE A 771 -12.75 -16.78 4.58
N THR A 772 -13.47 -16.94 3.49
CA THR A 772 -13.15 -17.85 2.40
C THR A 772 -12.94 -17.04 1.14
N GLU A 773 -11.83 -17.28 0.46
CA GLU A 773 -11.57 -16.69 -0.84
C GLU A 773 -12.49 -17.30 -1.91
N VAL A 774 -13.22 -16.44 -2.59
CA VAL A 774 -14.13 -16.80 -3.69
C VAL A 774 -13.46 -16.51 -5.03
N THR A 775 -12.60 -15.50 -5.08
CA THR A 775 -11.79 -15.15 -6.26
C THR A 775 -10.43 -14.68 -5.77
N LYS A 776 -9.37 -15.22 -6.38
CA LYS A 776 -7.97 -14.91 -6.07
C LYS A 776 -7.54 -13.58 -6.70
N ALA A 777 -6.70 -12.84 -5.98
CA ALA A 777 -5.89 -11.78 -6.56
C ALA A 777 -4.85 -12.40 -7.51
N GLN A 778 -4.96 -12.13 -8.81
CA GLN A 778 -4.02 -12.69 -9.79
C GLN A 778 -3.80 -11.71 -10.94
N ASP A 779 -2.58 -11.78 -11.50
CA ASP A 779 -2.18 -10.98 -12.64
C ASP A 779 -2.77 -11.53 -13.94
N ALA A 780 -3.00 -10.63 -14.89
CA ALA A 780 -3.19 -10.99 -16.28
C ALA A 780 -1.92 -11.62 -16.83
N LEU A 781 -2.08 -12.55 -17.77
CA LEU A 781 -0.99 -13.26 -18.41
C LEU A 781 -1.10 -13.16 -19.93
N LEU A 782 -0.02 -12.75 -20.56
CA LEU A 782 0.12 -12.67 -22.01
C LEU A 782 1.42 -13.36 -22.42
N ALA A 783 1.33 -14.35 -23.30
CA ALA A 783 2.50 -14.93 -23.92
C ALA A 783 2.82 -14.22 -25.23
N TYR A 784 4.06 -13.77 -25.41
CA TYR A 784 4.58 -13.39 -26.71
C TYR A 784 4.99 -14.67 -27.46
N GLY A 785 4.22 -15.06 -28.48
CA GLY A 785 4.31 -16.36 -29.14
C GLY A 785 3.23 -17.35 -28.67
N GLY A 786 3.62 -18.61 -28.46
CA GLY A 786 2.77 -19.68 -27.93
C GLY A 786 2.78 -19.79 -26.40
N LEU A 787 1.91 -20.62 -25.83
CA LEU A 787 1.79 -20.87 -24.39
C LEU A 787 2.76 -21.93 -23.85
N THR A 788 3.49 -22.61 -24.73
CA THR A 788 4.51 -23.60 -24.39
C THR A 788 5.87 -22.91 -24.27
N ALA A 789 6.72 -23.29 -23.30
CA ALA A 789 8.03 -22.66 -23.11
C ALA A 789 9.00 -22.80 -24.29
N ALA A 790 8.75 -23.74 -25.20
CA ALA A 790 9.50 -23.85 -26.45
C ALA A 790 9.13 -22.73 -27.45
N ASP A 791 7.98 -22.07 -27.28
CA ASP A 791 7.33 -21.26 -28.31
C ASP A 791 6.98 -19.81 -27.88
N GLY A 792 7.25 -19.39 -26.64
CA GLY A 792 6.95 -18.01 -26.21
C GLY A 792 7.51 -17.55 -24.86
N VAL A 793 7.45 -16.23 -24.63
CA VAL A 793 7.83 -15.56 -23.37
C VAL A 793 6.56 -15.13 -22.66
N LEU A 794 6.39 -15.52 -21.39
CA LEU A 794 5.24 -15.14 -20.57
C LEU A 794 5.49 -13.78 -19.92
N VAL A 795 4.51 -12.88 -20.01
CA VAL A 795 4.53 -11.57 -19.39
C VAL A 795 3.30 -11.44 -18.49
N SER A 796 3.48 -10.86 -17.31
CA SER A 796 2.40 -10.56 -16.39
C SER A 796 2.07 -9.07 -16.35
N SER A 797 0.83 -8.75 -15.98
CA SER A 797 0.42 -7.40 -15.64
C SER A 797 -0.58 -7.44 -14.48
N PRO A 798 -0.48 -6.54 -13.47
CA PRO A 798 -1.47 -6.46 -12.41
C PRO A 798 -2.86 -6.05 -12.94
N THR A 799 -2.92 -5.47 -14.14
CA THR A 799 -4.16 -5.11 -14.83
C THR A 799 -4.32 -5.94 -16.10
N ASP A 800 -5.45 -5.77 -16.80
CA ASP A 800 -5.62 -6.34 -18.14
C ASP A 800 -4.82 -5.58 -19.23
N GLU A 801 -4.12 -4.50 -18.87
CA GLU A 801 -3.33 -3.68 -19.79
C GLU A 801 -1.84 -4.04 -19.75
N PHE A 802 -1.27 -4.28 -20.92
CA PHE A 802 0.12 -4.60 -21.15
C PHE A 802 0.74 -3.46 -21.96
N ASN A 803 1.47 -2.61 -21.25
CA ASN A 803 2.13 -1.45 -21.83
C ASN A 803 3.53 -1.83 -22.30
N GLU A 804 3.92 -1.34 -23.48
CA GLU A 804 5.26 -1.51 -24.06
C GLU A 804 5.76 -2.95 -24.28
N VAL A 805 4.95 -3.98 -24.06
CA VAL A 805 5.28 -5.39 -24.42
C VAL A 805 5.65 -5.50 -25.90
N LEU A 806 4.93 -4.74 -26.74
CA LEU A 806 5.36 -4.38 -28.07
C LEU A 806 5.75 -2.91 -28.03
N GLY A 807 7.02 -2.58 -28.34
CA GLY A 807 7.50 -1.20 -28.27
C GLY A 807 6.60 -0.21 -29.01
N GLY A 808 5.88 0.64 -28.25
CA GLY A 808 4.94 1.62 -28.77
C GLY A 808 3.51 1.13 -29.08
N VAL A 809 3.11 -0.04 -28.58
CA VAL A 809 1.73 -0.57 -28.67
C VAL A 809 1.28 -1.06 -27.29
N ASP A 810 0.15 -0.56 -26.83
CA ASP A 810 -0.53 -1.06 -25.64
C ASP A 810 -1.48 -2.19 -26.06
N ILE A 811 -1.48 -3.28 -25.29
CA ILE A 811 -2.33 -4.45 -25.50
C ILE A 811 -3.28 -4.58 -24.31
N THR A 812 -4.58 -4.68 -24.55
CA THR A 812 -5.56 -4.94 -23.49
C THR A 812 -6.17 -6.32 -23.68
N VAL A 813 -6.00 -7.19 -22.68
CA VAL A 813 -6.55 -8.56 -22.69
C VAL A 813 -8.02 -8.51 -22.30
N ALA A 814 -8.89 -8.96 -23.20
CA ALA A 814 -10.33 -9.02 -22.97
C ALA A 814 -10.78 -10.43 -22.57
N GLN A 815 -10.11 -11.48 -23.07
CA GLN A 815 -10.41 -12.87 -22.77
C GLN A 815 -9.19 -13.77 -23.01
N ALA A 816 -9.06 -14.85 -22.23
CA ALA A 816 -8.10 -15.91 -22.49
C ALA A 816 -8.37 -16.63 -23.84
N SER A 817 -7.31 -17.03 -24.52
CA SER A 817 -7.35 -17.78 -25.78
C SER A 817 -6.32 -18.90 -25.77
N SER A 818 -6.72 -20.08 -26.26
CA SER A 818 -5.80 -21.20 -26.50
C SER A 818 -5.10 -21.12 -27.86
N SER A 819 -5.47 -20.15 -28.70
CA SER A 819 -4.90 -19.93 -30.03
C SER A 819 -4.18 -18.57 -30.10
N PRO A 820 -3.01 -18.49 -30.77
CA PRO A 820 -2.31 -17.24 -30.95
C PRO A 820 -3.12 -16.20 -31.74
N VAL A 821 -3.10 -14.96 -31.24
CA VAL A 821 -3.69 -13.78 -31.86
C VAL A 821 -2.59 -13.00 -32.57
N THR A 822 -2.85 -12.57 -33.81
CA THR A 822 -1.90 -11.78 -34.59
C THR A 822 -2.21 -10.29 -34.48
N ILE A 823 -1.26 -9.53 -33.94
CA ILE A 823 -1.25 -8.06 -33.98
C ILE A 823 -0.53 -7.62 -35.24
N THR A 824 -1.17 -6.80 -36.07
CA THR A 824 -0.58 -6.20 -37.28
C THR A 824 -0.39 -4.72 -37.08
N VAL A 825 0.86 -4.25 -37.16
CA VAL A 825 1.22 -2.83 -37.18
C VAL A 825 1.57 -2.42 -38.60
N ALA A 826 0.86 -1.45 -39.14
CA ALA A 826 1.04 -0.94 -40.51
C ALA A 826 1.13 0.59 -40.53
N SER A 827 1.67 1.15 -41.62
CA SER A 827 1.57 2.58 -41.89
C SER A 827 0.11 2.98 -42.09
N ASP A 828 -0.29 4.14 -41.55
CA ASP A 828 -1.59 4.74 -41.79
C ASP A 828 -1.45 6.07 -42.52
N ASP A 829 -1.79 6.10 -43.80
CA ASP A 829 -1.70 7.30 -44.62
C ASP A 829 -2.94 8.20 -44.48
N LYS A 830 -4.01 7.76 -43.79
CA LYS A 830 -5.25 8.54 -43.67
C LYS A 830 -5.05 9.88 -42.96
N PRO A 831 -4.31 9.98 -41.84
CA PRO A 831 -4.03 11.27 -41.21
C PRO A 831 -3.33 12.23 -42.16
N LEU A 832 -2.33 11.76 -42.92
CA LEU A 832 -1.66 12.57 -43.93
C LEU A 832 -2.63 13.05 -45.01
N VAL A 833 -3.45 12.16 -45.57
CA VAL A 833 -4.46 12.50 -46.58
C VAL A 833 -5.43 13.55 -46.03
N ASN A 834 -5.90 13.41 -44.79
CA ASN A 834 -6.77 14.38 -44.15
C ASN A 834 -6.07 15.74 -43.98
N LYS A 835 -4.81 15.78 -43.55
CA LYS A 835 -4.04 17.03 -43.43
C LYS A 835 -3.81 17.72 -44.78
N VAL A 836 -3.61 16.95 -45.84
CA VAL A 836 -3.54 17.50 -47.21
C VAL A 836 -4.89 18.06 -47.63
N GLN A 837 -6.00 17.39 -47.31
CA GLN A 837 -7.34 17.89 -47.57
C GLN A 837 -7.62 19.20 -46.80
N ASP A 838 -7.25 19.28 -45.52
CA ASP A 838 -7.38 20.50 -44.70
C ASP A 838 -6.64 21.70 -45.32
N LEU A 839 -5.46 21.46 -45.90
CA LEU A 839 -4.69 22.48 -46.63
C LEU A 839 -5.43 22.92 -47.90
N VAL A 840 -5.93 21.97 -48.69
CA VAL A 840 -6.69 22.25 -49.92
C VAL A 840 -7.94 23.07 -49.62
N ASP A 841 -8.66 22.72 -48.56
CA ASP A 841 -9.87 23.41 -48.13
C ASP A 841 -9.55 24.84 -47.64
N SER A 842 -8.49 24.99 -46.84
CA SER A 842 -8.00 26.31 -46.39
C SER A 842 -7.59 27.20 -47.57
N TYR A 843 -6.91 26.65 -48.58
CA TYR A 843 -6.54 27.39 -49.79
C TYR A 843 -7.75 27.79 -50.63
N ASN A 844 -8.71 26.87 -50.82
CA ASN A 844 -9.92 27.15 -51.59
C ASN A 844 -10.78 28.22 -50.91
N ALA A 845 -10.86 28.23 -49.58
CA ALA A 845 -11.58 29.25 -48.82
C ALA A 845 -11.01 30.67 -49.05
N ILE A 846 -9.68 30.80 -49.05
CA ILE A 846 -9.01 32.07 -49.40
C ILE A 846 -9.34 32.46 -50.84
N ARG A 847 -9.20 31.52 -51.78
CA ARG A 847 -9.47 31.79 -53.20
C ARG A 847 -10.90 32.23 -53.47
N GLU A 848 -11.89 31.65 -52.78
CA GLU A 848 -13.30 32.04 -52.92
C GLU A 848 -13.61 33.42 -52.33
N SER A 849 -12.79 33.88 -51.39
CA SER A 849 -12.94 35.18 -50.73
C SER A 849 -12.21 36.31 -51.45
N LEU A 850 -11.31 35.97 -52.38
CA LEU A 850 -10.60 36.88 -53.29
C LEU A 850 -11.40 37.08 -54.59
#